data_AF-A0A0C4E5W2-F1
#
_entry.id   AF-A0A0C4E5W2-F1
#
_cell.length_a   1.000
_cell.length_b   1.000
_cell.length_c   1.000
_cell.angle_alpha   90.00
_cell.angle_beta   90.00
_cell.angle_gamma   90.00
#
_symmetry.space_group_name_H-M   'P 1'
#
loop_
_entity.id
_entity.type
_entity.pdbx_description
1 polymer ?
#
loop_
_entity_poly.entity_id
_entity_poly.type
_entity_poly.pdbx_seq_one_letter_code
_entity_poly.pdbx_strand_id
1 'polypeptide(L)'
;MQDGGTHGSIERGYAGNSIFFWAGRVRDDLTRVSQYGRILASIGINAVVINNVNANVNLLNDANLDGVARIADALRPWGVQVGMSLFFASPRDLGGLPTFDPLDKTVIKWWSDKTDDIYRRVPDFAGYLVKANSEGQPGPLTYNRTLAQGANLFARALKPHGGTIMFRAFVYDHTSLNQDLDWKADRANAAVNFFEGLDDKFEDNVVIQIKYGPIDFQVREPVSPLFTHLRKTPSAVEFQITQEYLGQQAHLVYLPPMWKELLGFDLRVDGKPSPLKSILNGKVFGRPGGYAGVVNVGLNETWLGSHLAMSNLYAYGKMAWDPDSDPDALLRTWTKLTLSHDAAVVDTVSDMSMESWPAYENYTGNLGVQTLTDILNGHYGPNPASQDNNPWGQWTRADAKGIGMDRTVWNGTGFAGQYPPEVAARYEKVETTPDNLLLWFHHVPYTQRLKSGKTVIQHFYDAHYDGAAVAQTFPKKWESLRGKMDDRQHAEQLSRLVYQAGHALVWRDSICDFYHNKSSIPDERNRVGNYRYRIEAEHMSLDGYRPYAVRPFESASGALAVVTTSNSTKGIVSTILGHIQSGRYDVAVNYYDQAVGRSTWELFLGDRLVGSWRGDMEYRIGKAPTFYIDGQSAVRITFKGVDVSKGDVLRIVGTPDGQEPAPIDYVSVLPEGVAD
;
A
#
# COMPACT_ATOMS: atom_id res chain seq x y z
N MET A 1 13.53 -11.50 6.53
CA MET A 1 12.88 -10.50 7.41
C MET A 1 12.86 -10.89 8.90
N GLN A 2 13.36 -12.07 9.30
CA GLN A 2 13.32 -12.51 10.72
C GLN A 2 14.16 -11.66 11.70
N ASP A 3 15.05 -10.77 11.22
CA ASP A 3 15.92 -9.94 12.09
C ASP A 3 15.36 -8.52 12.40
N GLY A 4 14.05 -8.30 12.28
CA GLY A 4 13.37 -7.07 12.74
C GLY A 4 13.89 -5.75 12.14
N GLY A 5 14.35 -5.79 10.89
CA GLY A 5 14.85 -4.62 10.13
C GLY A 5 16.29 -4.20 10.41
N THR A 6 16.93 -4.66 11.49
CA THR A 6 18.33 -4.27 11.82
C THR A 6 19.37 -4.79 10.82
N HIS A 7 19.04 -5.82 10.05
CA HIS A 7 19.91 -6.33 8.97
C HIS A 7 20.00 -5.38 7.76
N GLY A 8 19.09 -4.40 7.64
CA GLY A 8 19.16 -3.34 6.63
C GLY A 8 18.03 -3.34 5.61
N SER A 9 17.19 -4.38 5.52
CA SER A 9 15.96 -4.27 4.72
C SER A 9 14.89 -3.48 5.48
N ILE A 10 13.93 -2.97 4.72
CA ILE A 10 12.77 -2.29 5.27
C ILE A 10 11.53 -3.11 4.88
N GLU A 11 10.76 -3.56 5.87
CA GLU A 11 9.47 -4.21 5.62
C GLU A 11 8.52 -3.19 4.98
N ARG A 12 7.94 -3.55 3.82
CA ARG A 12 7.16 -2.63 2.97
C ARG A 12 7.91 -1.34 2.61
N GLY A 13 9.21 -1.44 2.39
CA GLY A 13 10.06 -0.35 1.93
C GLY A 13 10.45 -0.52 0.47
N TYR A 14 10.11 0.48 -0.33
CA TYR A 14 10.24 0.44 -1.78
C TYR A 14 11.28 1.45 -2.29
N ALA A 15 12.21 1.82 -1.43
CA ALA A 15 13.22 2.86 -1.67
C ALA A 15 14.63 2.41 -1.30
N GLY A 16 14.90 1.10 -1.36
CA GLY A 16 16.18 0.50 -0.99
C GLY A 16 16.35 0.28 0.51
N ASN A 17 17.60 0.06 0.92
CA ASN A 17 17.95 -0.34 2.29
C ASN A 17 17.75 0.81 3.31
N SER A 18 17.63 0.44 4.58
CA SER A 18 17.50 1.36 5.72
C SER A 18 18.63 2.38 5.78
N ILE A 19 18.28 3.64 6.08
CA ILE A 19 19.24 4.71 6.37
C ILE A 19 19.85 4.62 7.77
N PHE A 20 19.26 3.82 8.68
CA PHE A 20 19.69 3.70 10.07
C PHE A 20 20.56 2.46 10.30
N PHE A 21 20.18 1.33 9.71
CA PHE A 21 20.75 0.03 10.04
C PHE A 21 21.35 -0.69 8.83
N TRP A 22 22.36 -1.50 9.10
CA TRP A 22 22.97 -2.44 8.15
C TRP A 22 23.63 -3.58 8.91
N ALA A 23 23.45 -4.83 8.45
CA ALA A 23 24.10 -6.01 9.01
C ALA A 23 23.96 -6.16 10.54
N GLY A 24 22.77 -5.85 11.08
CA GLY A 24 22.41 -6.03 12.49
C GLY A 24 22.84 -4.89 13.41
N ARG A 25 23.43 -3.82 12.86
CA ARG A 25 23.96 -2.68 13.62
C ARG A 25 23.54 -1.34 13.05
N VAL A 26 23.64 -0.29 13.86
CA VAL A 26 23.55 1.09 13.38
C VAL A 26 24.69 1.38 12.40
N ARG A 27 24.41 2.09 11.32
CA ARG A 27 25.40 2.45 10.29
C ARG A 27 26.49 3.35 10.86
N ASP A 28 27.69 3.22 10.31
CA ASP A 28 28.80 4.11 10.65
C ASP A 28 28.58 5.52 10.10
N ASP A 29 28.14 5.64 8.85
CA ASP A 29 27.76 6.91 8.25
C ASP A 29 26.30 7.26 8.55
N LEU A 30 26.11 8.31 9.34
CA LEU A 30 24.82 8.87 9.73
C LEU A 30 24.55 10.24 9.07
N THR A 31 25.34 10.63 8.06
CA THR A 31 25.12 11.88 7.30
C THR A 31 23.70 11.94 6.75
N ARG A 32 23.25 10.82 6.18
CA ARG A 32 21.90 10.72 5.62
C ARG A 32 20.80 10.76 6.67
N VAL A 33 21.07 10.27 7.88
CA VAL A 33 20.15 10.41 9.02
C VAL A 33 20.00 11.87 9.41
N SER A 34 21.09 12.64 9.48
CA SER A 34 20.99 14.07 9.77
C SER A 34 20.25 14.84 8.65
N GLN A 35 20.49 14.49 7.39
CA GLN A 35 19.73 15.03 6.25
C GLN A 35 18.23 14.71 6.34
N TYR A 36 17.88 13.52 6.82
CA TYR A 36 16.49 13.17 7.07
C TYR A 36 15.89 14.02 8.21
N GLY A 37 16.64 14.25 9.28
CA GLY A 37 16.27 15.18 10.35
C GLY A 37 15.92 16.58 9.81
N ARG A 38 16.68 17.09 8.84
CA ARG A 38 16.37 18.35 8.14
C ARG A 38 15.04 18.32 7.41
N ILE A 39 14.77 17.24 6.68
CA ILE A 39 13.52 17.06 5.94
C ILE A 39 12.36 17.06 6.93
N LEU A 40 12.43 16.25 7.98
CA LEU A 40 11.39 16.14 9.02
C LEU A 40 11.11 17.49 9.71
N ALA A 41 12.16 18.18 10.14
CA ALA A 41 12.03 19.48 10.80
C ALA A 41 11.41 20.54 9.87
N SER A 42 11.74 20.53 8.57
CA SER A 42 11.19 21.49 7.60
C SER A 42 9.68 21.41 7.43
N ILE A 43 9.07 20.27 7.78
CA ILE A 43 7.64 20.01 7.71
C ILE A 43 6.99 19.85 9.09
N GLY A 44 7.71 20.19 10.17
CA GLY A 44 7.17 20.23 11.53
C GLY A 44 7.08 18.87 12.24
N ILE A 45 7.73 17.82 11.73
CA ILE A 45 7.80 16.53 12.42
C ILE A 45 8.86 16.60 13.52
N ASN A 46 8.49 16.16 14.73
CA ASN A 46 9.29 16.32 15.94
C ASN A 46 9.81 15.00 16.53
N ALA A 47 9.42 13.84 16.00
CA ALA A 47 9.89 12.55 16.47
C ALA A 47 9.91 11.51 15.36
N VAL A 48 10.77 10.49 15.50
CA VAL A 48 10.84 9.35 14.58
C VAL A 48 11.08 8.06 15.35
N VAL A 49 10.29 7.02 15.02
CA VAL A 49 10.55 5.64 15.46
C VAL A 49 11.44 4.96 14.42
N ILE A 50 12.65 4.59 14.81
CA ILE A 50 13.72 4.27 13.84
C ILE A 50 13.74 2.81 13.38
N ASN A 51 13.05 1.92 14.09
CA ASN A 51 13.04 0.47 13.82
C ASN A 51 11.64 -0.09 13.59
N ASN A 52 11.59 -1.29 13.00
CA ASN A 52 10.36 -1.97 12.64
C ASN A 52 9.49 -2.30 13.88
N VAL A 53 8.17 -2.19 13.71
CA VAL A 53 7.16 -2.60 14.69
C VAL A 53 7.15 -4.10 14.94
N ASN A 54 7.54 -4.92 13.95
CA ASN A 54 7.94 -6.31 14.14
C ASN A 54 9.35 -6.32 14.76
N ALA A 55 9.41 -5.87 16.00
CA ALA A 55 10.65 -5.53 16.69
C ALA A 55 11.49 -6.77 16.99
N ASN A 56 12.79 -6.55 17.19
CA ASN A 56 13.75 -7.60 17.53
C ASN A 56 14.59 -7.16 18.73
N VAL A 57 14.89 -8.11 19.63
CA VAL A 57 15.67 -7.86 20.85
C VAL A 57 17.06 -7.26 20.60
N ASN A 58 17.64 -7.50 19.42
CA ASN A 58 18.99 -7.07 19.06
C ASN A 58 19.19 -5.54 19.20
N LEU A 59 18.13 -4.74 19.09
CA LEU A 59 18.25 -3.28 19.27
C LEU A 59 18.63 -2.89 20.71
N LEU A 60 18.36 -3.74 21.70
CA LEU A 60 18.56 -3.45 23.12
C LEU A 60 19.93 -3.88 23.68
N ASN A 61 20.83 -4.40 22.84
CA ASN A 61 22.21 -4.67 23.23
C ASN A 61 23.03 -3.36 23.29
N ASP A 62 24.14 -3.38 24.04
CA ASP A 62 24.93 -2.15 24.30
C ASP A 62 25.43 -1.47 23.02
N ALA A 63 25.98 -2.23 22.07
CA ALA A 63 26.50 -1.69 20.82
C ALA A 63 25.43 -0.97 19.99
N ASN A 64 24.22 -1.52 19.95
CA ASN A 64 23.10 -0.91 19.26
C ASN A 64 22.52 0.28 20.02
N LEU A 65 22.43 0.23 21.35
CA LEU A 65 22.00 1.37 22.15
C LEU A 65 22.99 2.56 22.05
N ASP A 66 24.30 2.30 21.99
CA ASP A 66 25.30 3.33 21.69
C ASP A 66 25.11 3.89 20.27
N GLY A 67 24.76 3.04 19.31
CA GLY A 67 24.37 3.46 17.96
C GLY A 67 23.10 4.32 17.94
N VAL A 68 22.08 3.99 18.74
CA VAL A 68 20.85 4.77 18.88
C VAL A 68 21.17 6.16 19.44
N ALA A 69 22.12 6.27 20.37
CA ALA A 69 22.61 7.56 20.85
C ALA A 69 23.20 8.40 19.72
N ARG A 70 24.02 7.80 18.85
CA ARG A 70 24.58 8.48 17.67
C ARG A 70 23.49 8.93 16.69
N ILE A 71 22.43 8.14 16.50
CA ILE A 71 21.27 8.52 15.68
C ILE A 71 20.56 9.72 16.31
N ALA A 72 20.32 9.70 17.63
CA ALA A 72 19.71 10.80 18.35
C ALA A 72 20.57 12.08 18.25
N ASP A 73 21.89 11.98 18.39
CA ASP A 73 22.82 13.09 18.20
C ASP A 73 22.74 13.71 16.80
N ALA A 74 22.55 12.89 15.75
CA ALA A 74 22.41 13.35 14.37
C ALA A 74 21.08 14.09 14.11
N LEU A 75 20.03 13.77 14.88
CA LEU A 75 18.67 14.30 14.72
C LEU A 75 18.36 15.47 15.67
N ARG A 76 19.00 15.53 16.84
CA ARG A 76 18.77 16.55 17.87
C ARG A 76 18.94 18.00 17.40
N PRO A 77 19.92 18.36 16.54
CA PRO A 77 20.02 19.73 16.00
C PRO A 77 18.80 20.17 15.20
N TRP A 78 17.98 19.22 14.73
CA TRP A 78 16.77 19.46 13.96
C TRP A 78 15.50 19.42 14.83
N GLY A 79 15.63 19.21 16.14
CA GLY A 79 14.49 19.09 17.05
C GLY A 79 13.67 17.80 16.86
N VAL A 80 14.26 16.77 16.26
CA VAL A 80 13.62 15.48 16.05
C VAL A 80 14.10 14.48 17.10
N GLN A 81 13.20 14.07 17.99
CA GLN A 81 13.48 13.06 19.01
C GLN A 81 13.44 11.63 18.43
N VAL A 82 14.19 10.73 19.05
CA VAL A 82 14.21 9.31 18.67
C VAL A 82 13.27 8.53 19.57
N GLY A 83 12.44 7.67 18.97
CA GLY A 83 11.69 6.61 19.65
C GLY A 83 12.07 5.24 19.11
N MET A 84 11.67 4.17 19.82
CA MET A 84 11.95 2.79 19.40
C MET A 84 10.73 1.89 19.53
N SER A 85 10.58 0.99 18.56
CA SER A 85 9.66 -0.14 18.67
C SER A 85 10.28 -1.23 19.54
N LEU A 86 9.51 -1.75 20.51
CA LEU A 86 9.99 -2.76 21.46
C LEU A 86 9.48 -4.15 21.14
N PHE A 87 10.34 -5.15 21.34
CA PHE A 87 9.95 -6.54 21.34
C PHE A 87 9.51 -6.95 22.75
N PHE A 88 8.22 -7.22 22.92
CA PHE A 88 7.60 -7.37 24.25
C PHE A 88 8.27 -8.48 25.10
N ALA A 89 8.73 -9.57 24.47
CA ALA A 89 9.38 -10.70 25.14
C ALA A 89 10.89 -10.51 25.42
N SER A 90 11.44 -9.30 25.24
CA SER A 90 12.87 -9.01 25.51
C SER A 90 13.38 -9.44 26.89
N PRO A 91 12.64 -9.35 28.01
CA PRO A 91 13.10 -9.85 29.30
C PRO A 91 13.47 -11.33 29.27
N ARG A 92 12.73 -12.13 28.51
CA ARG A 92 13.02 -13.56 28.31
C ARG A 92 14.15 -13.76 27.30
N ASP A 93 13.99 -13.19 26.10
CA ASP A 93 14.81 -13.54 24.94
C ASP A 93 16.19 -12.85 24.91
N LEU A 94 16.34 -11.76 25.67
CA LEU A 94 17.63 -11.07 25.89
C LEU A 94 18.04 -11.07 27.36
N GLY A 95 17.08 -10.86 28.28
CA GLY A 95 17.36 -10.77 29.71
C GLY A 95 17.53 -12.11 30.43
N GLY A 96 17.17 -13.23 29.78
CA GLY A 96 17.26 -14.57 30.37
C GLY A 96 16.24 -14.87 31.47
N LEU A 97 15.20 -14.03 31.62
CA LEU A 97 14.11 -14.29 32.56
C LEU A 97 13.24 -15.45 32.04
N PRO A 98 12.59 -16.24 32.91
CA PRO A 98 11.70 -17.31 32.47
C PRO A 98 10.35 -16.81 31.90
N THR A 99 10.09 -15.51 31.99
CA THR A 99 8.79 -14.90 31.67
C THR A 99 8.94 -13.49 31.12
N PHE A 100 7.91 -13.02 30.43
CA PHE A 100 7.72 -11.61 30.05
C PHE A 100 6.34 -11.08 30.50
N ASP A 101 5.75 -11.68 31.55
CA ASP A 101 4.49 -11.22 32.14
C ASP A 101 4.63 -9.78 32.67
N PRO A 102 3.81 -8.81 32.19
CA PRO A 102 3.93 -7.41 32.57
C PRO A 102 3.65 -7.12 34.06
N LEU A 103 3.11 -8.09 34.80
CA LEU A 103 2.88 -7.95 36.24
C LEU A 103 3.96 -8.63 37.10
N ASP A 104 4.89 -9.37 36.49
CA ASP A 104 6.00 -9.99 37.21
C ASP A 104 7.00 -8.92 37.68
N LYS A 105 7.38 -8.97 38.96
CA LYS A 105 8.27 -7.97 39.56
C LYS A 105 9.66 -7.94 38.92
N THR A 106 10.16 -9.08 38.45
CA THR A 106 11.46 -9.18 37.78
C THR A 106 11.41 -8.59 36.37
N VAL A 107 10.29 -8.77 35.66
CA VAL A 107 10.04 -8.15 34.36
C VAL A 107 9.90 -6.63 34.48
N ILE A 108 9.15 -6.15 35.48
CA ILE A 108 9.02 -4.72 35.77
C ILE A 108 10.40 -4.12 36.05
N LYS A 109 11.19 -4.75 36.94
CA LYS A 109 12.54 -4.27 37.25
C LYS A 109 13.43 -4.23 36.00
N TRP A 110 13.40 -5.28 35.18
CA TRP A 110 14.21 -5.36 33.96
C TRP A 110 13.91 -4.21 33.00
N TRP A 111 12.63 -3.92 32.75
CA TRP A 111 12.24 -2.81 31.88
C TRP A 111 12.54 -1.44 32.48
N SER A 112 12.40 -1.26 33.79
CA SER A 112 12.83 -0.03 34.47
C SER A 112 14.34 0.18 34.28
N ASP A 113 15.17 -0.81 34.62
CA ASP A 113 16.63 -0.71 34.50
C ASP A 113 17.06 -0.45 33.03
N LYS A 114 16.44 -1.14 32.07
CA LYS A 114 16.73 -0.97 30.64
C LYS A 114 16.27 0.40 30.12
N THR A 115 15.17 0.94 30.63
CA THR A 115 14.72 2.29 30.29
C THR A 115 15.67 3.34 30.86
N ASP A 116 16.11 3.20 32.11
CA ASP A 116 17.13 4.08 32.71
C ASP A 116 18.46 4.05 31.91
N ASP A 117 18.83 2.88 31.40
CA ASP A 117 20.00 2.67 30.55
C ASP A 117 19.88 3.37 29.17
N ILE A 118 18.68 3.39 28.60
CA ILE A 118 18.37 4.14 27.37
C ILE A 118 18.44 5.65 27.64
N TYR A 119 17.78 6.15 28.70
CA TYR A 119 17.79 7.59 29.01
C TYR A 119 19.16 8.14 29.43
N ARG A 120 20.03 7.30 30.03
CA ARG A 120 21.44 7.68 30.24
C ARG A 120 22.19 7.96 28.95
N ARG A 121 21.86 7.26 27.87
CA ARG A 121 22.47 7.43 26.54
C ARG A 121 21.77 8.48 25.69
N VAL A 122 20.44 8.55 25.80
CA VAL A 122 19.57 9.45 25.04
C VAL A 122 18.64 10.19 26.01
N PRO A 123 19.11 11.30 26.64
CA PRO A 123 18.35 11.99 27.68
C PRO A 123 17.01 12.56 27.20
N ASP A 124 16.89 12.83 25.91
CA ASP A 124 15.70 13.37 25.24
C ASP A 124 14.93 12.31 24.41
N PHE A 125 15.04 11.04 24.79
CA PHE A 125 14.33 9.94 24.16
C PHE A 125 12.81 10.15 24.19
N ALA A 126 12.16 10.03 23.04
CA ALA A 126 10.72 10.28 22.89
C ALA A 126 9.87 9.23 23.62
N GLY A 127 10.33 7.97 23.60
CA GLY A 127 9.64 6.84 24.19
C GLY A 127 9.44 5.67 23.22
N TYR A 128 8.42 4.86 23.48
CA TYR A 128 8.28 3.55 22.85
C TYR A 128 7.09 3.46 21.90
N LEU A 129 7.24 2.64 20.86
CA LEU A 129 6.15 2.11 20.04
C LEU A 129 6.00 0.61 20.32
N VAL A 130 4.78 0.11 20.44
CA VAL A 130 4.54 -1.32 20.73
C VAL A 130 3.47 -1.89 19.81
N LYS A 131 3.83 -2.94 19.07
CA LYS A 131 2.91 -3.91 18.43
C LYS A 131 2.94 -5.17 19.30
N ALA A 132 1.82 -5.52 19.91
CA ALA A 132 1.73 -6.66 20.83
C ALA A 132 0.52 -7.54 20.49
N ASN A 133 0.69 -8.86 20.62
CA ASN A 133 -0.33 -9.88 20.32
C ASN A 133 -0.98 -9.73 18.93
N SER A 134 -0.18 -9.40 17.92
CA SER A 134 -0.64 -9.18 16.55
C SER A 134 0.37 -9.78 15.59
N GLU A 135 -0.11 -10.61 14.64
CA GLU A 135 0.72 -11.27 13.60
C GLU A 135 1.96 -11.97 14.16
N GLY A 136 1.77 -12.78 15.20
CA GLY A 136 2.85 -13.54 15.86
C GLY A 136 3.72 -12.75 16.85
N GLN A 137 3.55 -11.44 16.99
CA GLN A 137 4.29 -10.65 17.97
C GLN A 137 3.85 -11.00 19.42
N PRO A 138 4.80 -11.17 20.36
CA PRO A 138 4.48 -11.45 21.76
C PRO A 138 3.75 -10.28 22.42
N GLY A 139 3.05 -10.54 23.51
CA GLY A 139 2.35 -9.48 24.23
C GLY A 139 1.60 -9.96 25.48
N PRO A 140 0.89 -9.05 26.17
CA PRO A 140 0.24 -9.33 27.45
C PRO A 140 -0.80 -10.46 27.41
N LEU A 141 -1.50 -10.65 26.29
CA LEU A 141 -2.57 -11.67 26.19
C LEU A 141 -2.02 -13.10 26.38
N THR A 142 -0.73 -13.32 26.11
CA THR A 142 -0.06 -14.60 26.35
C THR A 142 -0.14 -15.05 27.82
N TYR A 143 -0.23 -14.10 28.74
CA TYR A 143 -0.33 -14.35 30.19
C TYR A 143 -1.72 -14.01 30.74
N ASN A 144 -2.75 -13.98 29.88
CA ASN A 144 -4.09 -13.57 30.24
C ASN A 144 -4.12 -12.19 30.94
N ARG A 145 -3.28 -11.27 30.46
CA ARG A 145 -3.23 -9.86 30.90
C ARG A 145 -3.92 -8.98 29.87
N THR A 146 -4.43 -7.84 30.29
CA THR A 146 -5.07 -6.89 29.37
C THR A 146 -4.03 -6.10 28.56
N LEU A 147 -4.45 -5.51 27.43
CA LEU A 147 -3.61 -4.59 26.66
C LEU A 147 -3.16 -3.40 27.53
N ALA A 148 -4.04 -2.89 28.40
CA ALA A 148 -3.70 -1.83 29.35
C ALA A 148 -2.61 -2.24 30.34
N GLN A 149 -2.65 -3.47 30.88
CA GLN A 149 -1.57 -3.97 31.74
C GLN A 149 -0.24 -4.06 30.99
N GLY A 150 -0.26 -4.49 29.73
CA GLY A 150 0.94 -4.51 28.87
C GLY A 150 1.47 -3.11 28.55
N ALA A 151 0.61 -2.16 28.19
CA ALA A 151 1.02 -0.78 27.91
C ALA A 151 1.58 -0.09 29.18
N ASN A 152 0.91 -0.30 30.32
CA ASN A 152 1.28 0.35 31.59
C ASN A 152 2.63 -0.11 32.15
N LEU A 153 3.11 -1.31 31.79
CA LEU A 153 4.47 -1.75 32.10
C LEU A 153 5.49 -0.72 31.59
N PHE A 154 5.42 -0.40 30.31
CA PHE A 154 6.35 0.53 29.67
C PHE A 154 6.04 1.98 30.06
N ALA A 155 4.76 2.34 30.17
CA ALA A 155 4.34 3.68 30.57
C ALA A 155 4.95 4.08 31.92
N ARG A 156 4.92 3.17 32.90
CA ARG A 156 5.50 3.37 34.24
C ARG A 156 7.03 3.44 34.21
N ALA A 157 7.69 2.67 33.36
CA ALA A 157 9.14 2.74 33.18
C ALA A 157 9.59 4.07 32.55
N LEU A 158 8.80 4.63 31.61
CA LEU A 158 9.05 5.92 30.97
C LEU A 158 8.72 7.13 31.85
N LYS A 159 7.79 6.98 32.80
CA LYS A 159 7.21 8.08 33.59
C LYS A 159 8.24 8.96 34.32
N PRO A 160 9.30 8.42 34.96
CA PRO A 160 10.35 9.23 35.60
C PRO A 160 11.12 10.13 34.64
N HIS A 161 11.10 9.80 33.34
CA HIS A 161 11.88 10.48 32.30
C HIS A 161 11.01 11.34 31.36
N GLY A 162 9.69 11.35 31.55
CA GLY A 162 8.75 12.12 30.71
C GLY A 162 8.45 11.52 29.34
N GLY A 163 8.82 10.26 29.09
CA GLY A 163 8.57 9.59 27.81
C GLY A 163 7.12 9.18 27.59
N THR A 164 6.74 9.01 26.32
CA THR A 164 5.41 8.57 25.89
C THR A 164 5.45 7.15 25.33
N ILE A 165 4.42 6.34 25.57
CA ILE A 165 4.23 5.08 24.85
C ILE A 165 3.10 5.23 23.82
N MET A 166 3.44 4.99 22.56
CA MET A 166 2.47 4.75 21.49
C MET A 166 2.16 3.24 21.45
N PHE A 167 0.96 2.86 21.89
CA PHE A 167 0.53 1.46 21.88
C PHE A 167 -0.40 1.23 20.69
N ARG A 168 0.00 0.37 19.75
CA ARG A 168 -0.77 0.18 18.51
C ARG A 168 -2.04 -0.62 18.77
N ALA A 169 -3.16 -0.13 18.24
CA ALA A 169 -4.44 -0.81 18.24
C ALA A 169 -4.62 -1.80 17.08
N PHE A 170 -3.54 -2.08 16.33
CA PHE A 170 -3.53 -3.07 15.25
C PHE A 170 -3.44 -4.49 15.83
N VAL A 171 -4.56 -4.98 16.36
CA VAL A 171 -4.71 -6.29 17.01
C VAL A 171 -5.96 -6.98 16.47
N TYR A 172 -5.79 -8.23 16.03
CA TYR A 172 -6.87 -9.07 15.51
C TYR A 172 -6.42 -10.54 15.47
N ASP A 173 -7.39 -11.45 15.36
CA ASP A 173 -7.10 -12.86 15.10
C ASP A 173 -6.84 -13.07 13.60
N HIS A 174 -5.63 -13.50 13.28
CA HIS A 174 -5.15 -13.77 11.92
C HIS A 174 -4.93 -15.28 11.67
N THR A 175 -5.34 -16.13 12.62
CA THR A 175 -5.03 -17.56 12.62
C THR A 175 -6.27 -18.43 12.57
N SER A 176 -7.34 -18.05 13.27
CA SER A 176 -8.57 -18.84 13.35
C SER A 176 -9.80 -18.19 12.71
N LEU A 177 -9.70 -16.94 12.27
CA LEU A 177 -10.81 -16.26 11.60
C LEU A 177 -11.24 -17.03 10.34
N ASN A 178 -12.52 -17.36 10.21
CA ASN A 178 -13.01 -18.18 9.10
C ASN A 178 -14.44 -17.76 8.68
N GLN A 179 -14.58 -17.27 7.45
CA GLN A 179 -15.83 -16.74 6.91
C GLN A 179 -16.90 -17.80 6.64
N ASP A 180 -16.48 -19.05 6.40
CA ASP A 180 -17.39 -20.15 6.05
C ASP A 180 -17.95 -20.85 7.30
N LEU A 181 -17.16 -20.88 8.37
CA LEU A 181 -17.57 -21.46 9.66
C LEU A 181 -18.37 -20.47 10.52
N ASP A 182 -18.06 -19.18 10.42
CA ASP A 182 -18.76 -18.13 11.16
C ASP A 182 -19.04 -16.92 10.26
N TRP A 183 -20.28 -16.80 9.83
CA TRP A 183 -20.73 -15.66 9.02
C TRP A 183 -20.62 -14.31 9.76
N LYS A 184 -20.54 -14.32 11.09
CA LYS A 184 -20.35 -13.11 11.91
C LYS A 184 -18.89 -12.81 12.22
N ALA A 185 -17.95 -13.66 11.82
CA ALA A 185 -16.53 -13.36 11.90
C ALA A 185 -16.22 -12.10 11.10
N ASP A 186 -15.54 -11.14 11.72
CA ASP A 186 -15.15 -9.88 11.08
C ASP A 186 -13.94 -9.28 11.78
N ARG A 187 -12.87 -9.13 11.01
CA ARG A 187 -11.66 -8.44 11.48
C ARG A 187 -11.93 -6.97 11.80
N ALA A 188 -12.88 -6.32 11.13
CA ALA A 188 -13.15 -4.90 11.34
C ALA A 188 -13.64 -4.60 12.78
N ASN A 189 -14.27 -5.58 13.45
CA ASN A 189 -14.72 -5.45 14.84
C ASN A 189 -13.55 -5.52 15.86
N ALA A 190 -12.40 -6.09 15.47
CA ALA A 190 -11.39 -6.55 16.41
C ALA A 190 -10.84 -5.43 17.30
N ALA A 191 -10.46 -4.29 16.71
CA ALA A 191 -9.84 -3.21 17.45
C ALA A 191 -10.75 -2.65 18.57
N VAL A 192 -12.06 -2.51 18.33
CA VAL A 192 -12.99 -2.10 19.38
C VAL A 192 -13.13 -3.19 20.45
N ASN A 193 -13.31 -4.44 20.04
CA ASN A 193 -13.50 -5.56 20.97
C ASN A 193 -12.28 -5.76 21.90
N PHE A 194 -11.05 -5.66 21.36
CA PHE A 194 -9.84 -5.82 22.17
C PHE A 194 -9.59 -4.68 23.16
N PHE A 195 -10.16 -3.50 22.90
CA PHE A 195 -10.04 -2.32 23.77
C PHE A 195 -11.28 -2.10 24.65
N GLU A 196 -12.29 -2.96 24.56
CA GLU A 196 -13.50 -2.88 25.36
C GLU A 196 -13.17 -2.86 26.87
N GLY A 197 -13.73 -1.89 27.59
CA GLY A 197 -13.53 -1.73 29.03
C GLY A 197 -12.13 -1.28 29.46
N LEU A 198 -11.24 -0.91 28.52
CA LEU A 198 -9.86 -0.50 28.85
C LEU A 198 -9.64 1.01 28.89
N ASP A 199 -10.57 1.84 28.39
CA ASP A 199 -10.39 3.29 28.21
C ASP A 199 -9.98 4.05 29.49
N ASP A 200 -10.37 3.59 30.68
CA ASP A 200 -9.99 4.22 31.96
C ASP A 200 -8.86 3.50 32.69
N LYS A 201 -8.19 2.55 32.04
CA LYS A 201 -7.15 1.69 32.65
C LYS A 201 -5.73 2.04 32.23
N PHE A 202 -5.55 2.87 31.21
CA PHE A 202 -4.23 3.29 30.74
C PHE A 202 -3.63 4.40 31.62
N GLU A 203 -2.30 4.40 31.78
CA GLU A 203 -1.59 5.52 32.43
C GLU A 203 -1.60 6.77 31.54
N ASP A 204 -1.43 7.95 32.14
CA ASP A 204 -1.59 9.24 31.45
C ASP A 204 -0.60 9.50 30.29
N ASN A 205 0.55 8.80 30.26
CA ASN A 205 1.54 8.89 29.18
C ASN A 205 1.41 7.77 28.13
N VAL A 206 0.26 7.08 28.10
CA VAL A 206 -0.11 6.14 27.03
C VAL A 206 -0.95 6.84 25.97
N VAL A 207 -0.57 6.71 24.71
CA VAL A 207 -1.35 7.13 23.54
C VAL A 207 -1.68 5.89 22.71
N ILE A 208 -2.96 5.69 22.40
CA ILE A 208 -3.36 4.57 21.53
C ILE A 208 -3.20 4.98 20.07
N GLN A 209 -2.29 4.32 19.35
CA GLN A 209 -2.04 4.56 17.94
C GLN A 209 -2.95 3.68 17.09
N ILE A 210 -3.82 4.28 16.28
CA ILE A 210 -4.89 3.61 15.53
C ILE A 210 -4.72 3.92 14.05
N LYS A 211 -4.69 2.89 13.19
CA LYS A 211 -4.76 3.09 11.74
C LYS A 211 -6.01 3.89 11.36
N TYR A 212 -5.97 4.62 10.24
CA TYR A 212 -7.12 5.44 9.85
C TYR A 212 -8.41 4.62 9.68
N GLY A 213 -8.31 3.37 9.23
CA GLY A 213 -9.41 2.42 9.13
C GLY A 213 -9.15 1.14 9.96
N PRO A 214 -10.17 0.28 10.08
CA PRO A 214 -10.13 -0.88 10.98
C PRO A 214 -9.48 -2.13 10.36
N ILE A 215 -9.09 -2.12 9.08
CA ILE A 215 -8.42 -3.27 8.42
C ILE A 215 -6.93 -3.03 8.31
N ASP A 216 -6.43 -2.40 7.23
CA ASP A 216 -5.01 -2.32 6.92
C ASP A 216 -4.68 -1.41 5.73
N PHE A 217 -4.83 -0.10 5.90
CA PHE A 217 -4.33 0.90 4.94
C PHE A 217 -4.79 0.70 3.48
N GLN A 218 -6.01 0.20 3.28
CA GLN A 218 -6.54 -0.05 1.94
C GLN A 218 -6.84 1.25 1.19
N VAL A 219 -6.98 1.17 -0.13
CA VAL A 219 -7.26 2.32 -1.02
C VAL A 219 -8.45 3.19 -0.58
N ARG A 220 -9.41 2.58 0.13
CA ARG A 220 -10.42 3.27 0.92
C ARG A 220 -10.88 2.40 2.08
N GLU A 221 -10.96 2.99 3.27
CA GLU A 221 -11.60 2.43 4.45
C GLU A 221 -12.44 3.50 5.15
N PRO A 222 -13.52 3.16 5.87
CA PRO A 222 -14.16 4.10 6.77
C PRO A 222 -13.22 4.43 7.96
N VAL A 223 -13.45 5.57 8.60
CA VAL A 223 -12.69 5.96 9.81
C VAL A 223 -12.91 4.94 10.92
N SER A 224 -11.84 4.46 11.55
CA SER A 224 -11.93 3.48 12.64
C SER A 224 -12.88 3.94 13.77
N PRO A 225 -13.90 3.15 14.16
CA PRO A 225 -14.83 3.56 15.21
C PRO A 225 -14.16 3.64 16.58
N LEU A 226 -13.00 2.99 16.79
CA LEU A 226 -12.26 3.00 18.05
C LEU A 226 -11.94 4.42 18.56
N PHE A 227 -11.77 5.41 17.67
CA PHE A 227 -11.60 6.81 18.05
C PHE A 227 -12.76 7.36 18.90
N THR A 228 -13.96 6.78 18.83
CA THR A 228 -15.14 7.20 19.61
C THR A 228 -15.30 6.45 20.94
N HIS A 229 -14.57 5.34 21.11
CA HIS A 229 -14.57 4.50 22.31
C HIS A 229 -13.51 4.91 23.31
N LEU A 230 -12.46 5.62 22.88
CA LEU A 230 -11.39 6.13 23.73
C LEU A 230 -11.68 7.56 24.19
N ARG A 231 -12.49 7.71 25.24
CA ARG A 231 -12.92 9.02 25.77
C ARG A 231 -11.99 9.54 26.87
N LYS A 232 -11.26 8.66 27.54
CA LYS A 232 -10.37 8.99 28.67
C LYS A 232 -8.89 8.81 28.32
N THR A 233 -8.59 8.05 27.27
CA THR A 233 -7.22 7.83 26.78
C THR A 233 -6.97 8.62 25.48
N PRO A 234 -5.84 9.34 25.34
CA PRO A 234 -5.50 10.02 24.09
C PRO A 234 -5.24 9.01 22.96
N SER A 235 -5.57 9.40 21.73
CA SER A 235 -5.35 8.56 20.54
C SER A 235 -4.63 9.32 19.43
N ALA A 236 -3.82 8.60 18.67
CA ALA A 236 -3.13 9.09 17.49
C ALA A 236 -3.57 8.34 16.24
N VAL A 237 -3.75 9.05 15.13
CA VAL A 237 -4.02 8.41 13.84
C VAL A 237 -2.71 7.96 13.19
N GLU A 238 -2.65 6.73 12.74
CA GLU A 238 -1.56 6.16 11.95
C GLU A 238 -1.97 6.19 10.46
N PHE A 239 -1.20 6.93 9.66
CA PHE A 239 -1.28 6.93 8.20
C PHE A 239 -0.12 6.13 7.60
N GLN A 240 -0.32 5.61 6.40
CA GLN A 240 0.73 4.99 5.61
C GLN A 240 1.17 5.94 4.50
N ILE A 241 2.44 6.34 4.49
CA ILE A 241 3.04 7.17 3.43
C ILE A 241 3.75 6.26 2.41
N THR A 242 4.42 5.21 2.90
CA THR A 242 4.81 4.09 2.04
C THR A 242 3.56 3.47 1.45
N GLN A 243 3.61 3.10 0.18
CA GLN A 243 2.41 2.76 -0.60
C GLN A 243 2.18 1.25 -0.64
N GLU A 244 2.12 0.56 0.50
CA GLU A 244 2.05 -0.92 0.54
C GLU A 244 0.96 -1.48 -0.35
N TYR A 245 -0.29 -1.04 -0.14
CA TYR A 245 -1.47 -1.39 -0.93
C TYR A 245 -1.74 -0.37 -2.05
N LEU A 246 -0.93 0.68 -2.16
CA LEU A 246 -1.19 1.83 -3.04
C LEU A 246 -0.15 1.92 -4.16
N GLY A 247 0.28 0.76 -4.65
CA GLY A 247 1.15 0.61 -5.82
C GLY A 247 2.63 0.86 -5.54
N GLN A 248 3.06 0.76 -4.28
CA GLN A 248 4.44 0.58 -3.82
C GLN A 248 5.44 1.61 -4.35
N GLN A 249 5.01 2.86 -4.55
CA GLN A 249 5.77 3.94 -5.21
C GLN A 249 6.13 3.66 -6.69
N ALA A 250 5.72 2.53 -7.25
CA ALA A 250 5.71 2.27 -8.67
C ALA A 250 4.54 3.00 -9.37
N HIS A 251 3.45 3.24 -8.64
CA HIS A 251 2.30 4.03 -9.08
C HIS A 251 2.36 5.41 -8.42
N LEU A 252 2.04 6.45 -9.19
CA LEU A 252 1.68 7.75 -8.63
C LEU A 252 0.34 7.62 -7.90
N VAL A 253 0.36 7.87 -6.58
CA VAL A 253 -0.84 8.00 -5.74
C VAL A 253 -0.57 9.10 -4.71
N TYR A 254 -1.22 10.26 -4.89
CA TYR A 254 -1.17 11.38 -3.95
C TYR A 254 -2.24 11.19 -2.88
N LEU A 255 -1.80 10.91 -1.67
CA LEU A 255 -2.62 10.49 -0.53
C LEU A 255 -3.33 11.61 0.26
N PRO A 256 -2.84 12.88 0.29
CA PRO A 256 -3.46 13.96 1.06
C PRO A 256 -4.95 14.20 0.83
N PRO A 257 -5.53 14.04 -0.38
CA PRO A 257 -6.99 14.10 -0.56
C PRO A 257 -7.73 13.08 0.31
N MET A 258 -7.27 11.82 0.34
CA MET A 258 -7.81 10.77 1.20
C MET A 258 -7.67 11.13 2.69
N TRP A 259 -6.50 11.60 3.11
CA TRP A 259 -6.30 12.00 4.50
C TRP A 259 -7.19 13.17 4.90
N LYS A 260 -7.45 14.13 4.00
CA LYS A 260 -8.38 15.25 4.25
C LYS A 260 -9.81 14.74 4.45
N GLU A 261 -10.26 13.78 3.63
CA GLU A 261 -11.57 13.13 3.82
C GLU A 261 -11.65 12.46 5.20
N LEU A 262 -10.63 11.67 5.58
CA LEU A 262 -10.58 10.94 6.85
C LEU A 262 -10.56 11.89 8.06
N LEU A 263 -9.70 12.92 8.03
CA LEU A 263 -9.56 13.90 9.11
C LEU A 263 -10.81 14.78 9.27
N GLY A 264 -11.50 15.04 8.16
CA GLY A 264 -12.74 15.80 8.13
C GLY A 264 -13.99 15.00 8.48
N PHE A 265 -13.91 13.67 8.53
CA PHE A 265 -15.07 12.81 8.78
C PHE A 265 -15.68 13.04 10.17
N ASP A 266 -16.94 13.47 10.21
CA ASP A 266 -17.70 13.74 11.43
C ASP A 266 -18.26 12.44 12.03
N LEU A 267 -17.69 12.03 13.17
CA LEU A 267 -18.09 10.82 13.90
C LEU A 267 -19.37 11.00 14.72
N ARG A 268 -19.88 12.24 14.89
CA ARG A 268 -21.15 12.54 15.58
C ARG A 268 -21.24 12.01 17.02
N VAL A 269 -20.14 12.06 17.78
CA VAL A 269 -20.10 11.65 19.18
C VAL A 269 -21.17 12.42 19.98
N ASP A 270 -22.01 11.69 20.72
CA ASP A 270 -23.13 12.24 21.50
C ASP A 270 -24.05 13.18 20.70
N GLY A 271 -24.20 12.96 19.39
CA GLY A 271 -25.02 13.78 18.50
C GLY A 271 -24.43 15.17 18.21
N LYS A 272 -23.12 15.38 18.41
CA LYS A 272 -22.44 16.67 18.20
C LYS A 272 -21.34 16.58 17.14
N PRO A 273 -21.05 17.68 16.40
CA PRO A 273 -19.98 17.68 15.42
C PRO A 273 -18.63 17.29 16.05
N SER A 274 -18.09 16.19 15.58
CA SER A 274 -16.90 15.53 16.11
C SER A 274 -16.03 15.02 14.95
N PRO A 275 -15.51 15.91 14.08
CA PRO A 275 -14.60 15.49 13.02
C PRO A 275 -13.37 14.82 13.63
N LEU A 276 -12.80 13.80 12.98
CA LEU A 276 -11.66 13.03 13.51
C LEU A 276 -10.53 13.94 14.01
N LYS A 277 -10.16 14.99 13.25
CA LYS A 277 -9.15 15.98 13.69
C LYS A 277 -9.46 16.65 15.03
N SER A 278 -10.72 16.85 15.39
CA SER A 278 -11.14 17.43 16.67
C SER A 278 -11.08 16.43 17.83
N ILE A 279 -11.16 15.13 17.55
CA ILE A 279 -10.86 14.09 18.54
C ILE A 279 -9.34 14.07 18.80
N LEU A 280 -8.54 14.02 17.73
CA LEU A 280 -7.08 13.93 17.80
C LEU A 280 -6.44 15.13 18.52
N ASN A 281 -6.92 16.35 18.30
CA ASN A 281 -6.40 17.54 18.99
C ASN A 281 -7.02 17.79 20.37
N GLY A 282 -7.88 16.89 20.85
CA GLY A 282 -8.48 16.96 22.18
C GLY A 282 -9.68 17.90 22.32
N LYS A 283 -10.18 18.56 21.27
CA LYS A 283 -11.38 19.42 21.36
C LYS A 283 -12.65 18.65 21.77
N VAL A 284 -12.75 17.36 21.43
CA VAL A 284 -13.93 16.54 21.77
C VAL A 284 -13.82 15.95 23.19
N PHE A 285 -12.67 15.38 23.56
CA PHE A 285 -12.50 14.64 24.83
C PHE A 285 -11.57 15.31 25.86
N GLY A 286 -10.96 16.45 25.56
CA GLY A 286 -9.99 17.13 26.43
C GLY A 286 -8.64 16.42 26.54
N ARG A 287 -8.37 15.45 25.66
CA ARG A 287 -7.15 14.61 25.64
C ARG A 287 -6.48 14.71 24.27
N PRO A 288 -5.53 15.63 24.06
CA PRO A 288 -4.81 15.69 22.79
C PRO A 288 -3.95 14.44 22.63
N GLY A 289 -4.02 13.82 21.46
CA GLY A 289 -3.14 12.74 21.04
C GLY A 289 -2.21 13.21 19.93
N GLY A 290 -2.26 12.58 18.76
CA GLY A 290 -1.35 12.99 17.68
C GLY A 290 -1.52 12.27 16.34
N TYR A 291 -0.42 12.23 15.60
CA TYR A 291 -0.34 11.69 14.25
C TYR A 291 0.92 10.83 14.14
N ALA A 292 0.82 9.71 13.46
CA ALA A 292 1.93 8.82 13.11
C ALA A 292 1.89 8.52 11.60
N GLY A 293 3.06 8.41 10.99
CA GLY A 293 3.20 8.20 9.56
C GLY A 293 4.22 7.11 9.28
N VAL A 294 3.80 6.03 8.62
CA VAL A 294 4.72 4.96 8.18
C VAL A 294 5.37 5.39 6.87
N VAL A 295 6.59 5.92 6.95
CA VAL A 295 7.29 6.55 5.82
C VAL A 295 8.15 5.58 5.00
N ASN A 296 8.97 4.77 5.66
CA ASN A 296 9.89 3.81 5.03
C ASN A 296 10.87 4.42 4.01
N VAL A 297 11.49 5.55 4.35
CA VAL A 297 12.61 6.09 3.55
C VAL A 297 13.78 5.12 3.49
N GLY A 298 14.44 5.06 2.34
CA GLY A 298 15.62 4.22 2.13
C GLY A 298 16.80 4.96 1.48
N LEU A 299 17.82 4.20 1.10
CA LEU A 299 19.04 4.72 0.46
C LEU A 299 18.87 5.14 -1.00
N ASN A 300 17.74 4.86 -1.65
CA ASN A 300 17.47 5.38 -2.99
C ASN A 300 17.51 6.91 -2.99
N GLU A 301 18.12 7.56 -3.98
CA GLU A 301 18.33 9.02 -4.01
C GLU A 301 17.04 9.85 -3.91
N THR A 302 15.90 9.30 -4.33
CA THR A 302 14.57 9.92 -4.18
C THR A 302 13.95 9.76 -2.79
N TRP A 303 14.63 9.06 -1.86
CA TRP A 303 14.20 8.69 -0.50
C TRP A 303 13.02 7.72 -0.43
N LEU A 304 12.03 7.86 -1.31
CA LEU A 304 10.81 7.04 -1.37
C LEU A 304 10.67 6.28 -2.70
N GLY A 305 11.76 6.09 -3.46
CA GLY A 305 11.75 5.27 -4.69
C GLY A 305 11.14 5.94 -5.93
N SER A 306 10.42 7.05 -5.74
CA SER A 306 9.78 7.86 -6.79
C SER A 306 9.93 9.35 -6.46
N HIS A 307 10.14 10.18 -7.49
CA HIS A 307 10.28 11.63 -7.33
C HIS A 307 9.03 12.25 -6.72
N LEU A 308 7.85 11.81 -7.16
CA LEU A 308 6.56 12.37 -6.71
C LEU A 308 6.10 11.81 -5.35
N ALA A 309 6.61 10.66 -4.89
CA ALA A 309 6.20 10.09 -3.59
C ALA A 309 6.62 10.96 -2.39
N MET A 310 7.68 11.77 -2.52
CA MET A 310 8.09 12.72 -1.49
C MET A 310 7.06 13.83 -1.22
N SER A 311 6.14 14.08 -2.16
CA SER A 311 5.01 15.00 -1.93
C SER A 311 4.07 14.48 -0.84
N ASN A 312 3.91 13.15 -0.69
CA ASN A 312 3.11 12.54 0.38
C ASN A 312 3.74 12.78 1.76
N LEU A 313 5.07 12.63 1.89
CA LEU A 313 5.77 12.95 3.14
C LEU A 313 5.65 14.44 3.49
N TYR A 314 5.86 15.32 2.49
CA TYR A 314 5.73 16.75 2.68
C TYR A 314 4.33 17.12 3.20
N ALA A 315 3.30 16.66 2.49
CA ALA A 315 1.93 16.95 2.86
C ALA A 315 1.53 16.32 4.20
N TYR A 316 2.02 15.11 4.52
CA TYR A 316 1.81 14.49 5.83
C TYR A 316 2.27 15.41 6.97
N GLY A 317 3.50 15.93 6.91
CA GLY A 317 3.99 16.84 7.95
C GLY A 317 3.18 18.13 8.04
N LYS A 318 2.84 18.73 6.90
CA LYS A 318 2.02 19.94 6.86
C LYS A 318 0.60 19.72 7.39
N MET A 319 -0.01 18.57 7.13
CA MET A 319 -1.35 18.22 7.62
C MET A 319 -1.34 17.76 9.09
N ALA A 320 -0.26 17.15 9.57
CA ALA A 320 -0.08 16.88 11.00
C ALA A 320 0.06 18.19 11.80
N TRP A 321 0.68 19.21 11.21
CA TRP A 321 0.75 20.57 11.78
C TRP A 321 -0.57 21.32 11.70
N ASP A 322 -1.20 21.32 10.51
CA ASP A 322 -2.49 21.96 10.25
C ASP A 322 -3.41 21.02 9.43
N PRO A 323 -4.33 20.29 10.09
CA PRO A 323 -5.19 19.32 9.43
C PRO A 323 -6.26 19.95 8.51
N ASP A 324 -6.36 21.28 8.47
CA ASP A 324 -7.22 22.02 7.54
C ASP A 324 -6.51 22.39 6.24
N SER A 325 -5.21 22.10 6.12
CA SER A 325 -4.41 22.38 4.92
C SER A 325 -5.03 21.81 3.64
N ASP A 326 -4.91 22.55 2.55
CA ASP A 326 -5.43 22.14 1.26
C ASP A 326 -4.43 21.28 0.46
N PRO A 327 -4.78 20.02 0.09
CA PRO A 327 -3.92 19.10 -0.64
C PRO A 327 -3.32 19.67 -1.93
N ASP A 328 -4.12 20.39 -2.74
CA ASP A 328 -3.65 20.96 -4.00
C ASP A 328 -2.66 22.12 -3.74
N ALA A 329 -2.99 23.02 -2.82
CA ALA A 329 -2.08 24.10 -2.42
C ALA A 329 -0.74 23.59 -1.86
N LEU A 330 -0.78 22.52 -1.05
CA LEU A 330 0.43 21.87 -0.54
C LEU A 330 1.27 21.28 -1.67
N LEU A 331 0.64 20.58 -2.61
CA LEU A 331 1.33 19.98 -3.75
C LEU A 331 1.96 21.02 -4.68
N ARG A 332 1.25 22.11 -4.97
CA ARG A 332 1.77 23.23 -5.76
C ARG A 332 2.98 23.86 -5.11
N THR A 333 2.96 23.98 -3.78
CA THR A 333 4.11 24.49 -3.01
C THR A 333 5.29 23.52 -3.07
N TRP A 334 5.04 22.24 -2.80
CA TRP A 334 6.06 21.20 -2.88
C TRP A 334 6.72 21.11 -4.26
N THR A 335 5.92 21.23 -5.32
CA THR A 335 6.39 21.19 -6.72
C THR A 335 7.37 22.33 -7.01
N LYS A 336 7.09 23.53 -6.52
CA LYS A 336 8.00 24.68 -6.65
C LYS A 336 9.30 24.49 -5.89
N LEU A 337 9.23 23.91 -4.68
CA LEU A 337 10.40 23.63 -3.85
C LEU A 337 11.28 22.49 -4.40
N THR A 338 10.70 21.57 -5.17
CA THR A 338 11.36 20.29 -5.51
C THR A 338 11.69 20.14 -6.98
N LEU A 339 10.82 20.62 -7.89
CA LEU A 339 10.91 20.32 -9.32
C LEU A 339 11.15 21.57 -10.17
N SER A 340 10.24 22.55 -10.14
CA SER A 340 10.33 23.74 -10.98
C SER A 340 9.34 24.83 -10.55
N HIS A 341 9.72 26.09 -10.80
CA HIS A 341 8.83 27.24 -10.67
C HIS A 341 8.01 27.52 -11.94
N ASP A 342 8.27 26.82 -13.05
CA ASP A 342 7.49 26.93 -14.29
C ASP A 342 6.03 26.57 -14.03
N ALA A 343 5.11 27.46 -14.41
CA ALA A 343 3.68 27.29 -14.16
C ALA A 343 3.13 26.01 -14.81
N ALA A 344 3.60 25.63 -16.00
CA ALA A 344 3.15 24.42 -16.67
C ALA A 344 3.57 23.16 -15.91
N VAL A 345 4.76 23.15 -15.28
CA VAL A 345 5.19 22.03 -14.42
C VAL A 345 4.30 21.98 -13.17
N VAL A 346 4.10 23.11 -12.49
CA VAL A 346 3.27 23.17 -11.28
C VAL A 346 1.85 22.69 -11.56
N ASP A 347 1.20 23.20 -12.61
CA ASP A 347 -0.18 22.86 -12.96
C ASP A 347 -0.30 21.38 -13.36
N THR A 348 0.60 20.89 -14.22
CA THR A 348 0.56 19.50 -14.69
C THR A 348 0.79 18.50 -13.55
N VAL A 349 1.75 18.78 -12.65
CA VAL A 349 2.00 17.93 -11.47
C VAL A 349 0.77 17.93 -10.56
N SER A 350 0.14 19.10 -10.34
CA SER A 350 -1.09 19.22 -9.55
C SER A 350 -2.21 18.35 -10.12
N ASP A 351 -2.54 18.58 -11.39
CA ASP A 351 -3.65 17.91 -12.06
C ASP A 351 -3.49 16.39 -12.04
N MET A 352 -2.30 15.89 -12.39
CA MET A 352 -2.02 14.45 -12.39
C MET A 352 -2.12 13.84 -10.99
N SER A 353 -1.53 14.50 -9.99
CA SER A 353 -1.48 13.95 -8.64
C SER A 353 -2.87 13.98 -7.98
N MET A 354 -3.65 15.04 -8.18
CA MET A 354 -5.01 15.11 -7.64
C MET A 354 -5.95 14.07 -8.26
N GLU A 355 -5.74 13.71 -9.54
CA GLU A 355 -6.46 12.61 -10.21
C GLU A 355 -5.98 11.22 -9.78
N SER A 356 -4.78 11.11 -9.20
CA SER A 356 -4.09 9.82 -9.06
C SER A 356 -4.72 8.84 -8.08
N TRP A 357 -5.21 9.30 -6.91
CA TRP A 357 -5.87 8.43 -5.94
C TRP A 357 -7.25 7.95 -6.43
N PRO A 358 -8.14 8.81 -6.93
CA PRO A 358 -9.39 8.35 -7.54
C PRO A 358 -9.17 7.40 -8.71
N ALA A 359 -8.16 7.65 -9.56
CA ALA A 359 -7.80 6.72 -10.63
C ALA A 359 -7.36 5.36 -10.06
N TYR A 360 -6.48 5.35 -9.06
CA TYR A 360 -5.99 4.13 -8.42
C TYR A 360 -7.13 3.34 -7.76
N GLU A 361 -8.04 4.00 -7.03
CA GLU A 361 -9.25 3.37 -6.48
C GLU A 361 -10.11 2.74 -7.59
N ASN A 362 -10.31 3.46 -8.69
CA ASN A 362 -11.15 3.02 -9.78
C ASN A 362 -10.64 1.73 -10.46
N TYR A 363 -9.32 1.61 -10.71
CA TYR A 363 -8.74 0.41 -11.33
C TYR A 363 -8.26 -0.66 -10.35
N THR A 364 -8.30 -0.44 -9.04
CA THR A 364 -7.96 -1.46 -8.04
C THR A 364 -9.21 -1.97 -7.34
N GLY A 365 -9.66 -1.36 -6.25
CA GLY A 365 -10.97 -1.70 -5.69
C GLY A 365 -11.76 -0.48 -5.25
N ASN A 366 -12.97 -0.41 -5.79
CA ASN A 366 -13.93 0.68 -5.60
C ASN A 366 -15.11 0.22 -4.73
N LEU A 367 -16.06 1.12 -4.46
CA LEU A 367 -17.26 0.88 -3.65
C LEU A 367 -16.98 0.37 -2.22
N GLY A 368 -15.76 0.58 -1.71
CA GLY A 368 -15.33 0.13 -0.38
C GLY A 368 -14.92 -1.35 -0.31
N VAL A 369 -14.63 -2.00 -1.43
CA VAL A 369 -14.22 -3.41 -1.49
C VAL A 369 -12.76 -3.66 -1.09
N GLN A 370 -12.03 -2.63 -0.64
CA GLN A 370 -10.58 -2.63 -0.41
C GLN A 370 -9.78 -2.62 -1.71
N THR A 371 -8.48 -2.93 -1.71
CA THR A 371 -7.60 -2.72 -2.88
C THR A 371 -7.65 -3.87 -3.90
N LEU A 372 -8.06 -5.08 -3.51
CA LEU A 372 -8.05 -6.29 -4.37
C LEU A 372 -6.66 -6.74 -4.88
N THR A 373 -5.60 -6.35 -4.17
CA THR A 373 -4.24 -6.83 -4.44
C THR A 373 -4.03 -8.25 -3.89
N ASP A 374 -2.93 -8.91 -4.27
CA ASP A 374 -2.46 -10.11 -3.56
C ASP A 374 -2.10 -9.82 -2.09
N ILE A 375 -2.99 -10.20 -1.17
CA ILE A 375 -2.80 -10.07 0.28
C ILE A 375 -2.07 -11.25 0.92
N LEU A 376 -1.71 -12.27 0.15
CA LEU A 376 -0.99 -13.45 0.64
C LEU A 376 0.52 -13.31 0.46
N ASN A 377 0.96 -12.42 -0.44
CA ASN A 377 2.37 -12.21 -0.73
C ASN A 377 2.78 -10.73 -0.77
N GLY A 378 2.99 -10.20 -1.99
CA GLY A 378 3.71 -8.97 -2.24
C GLY A 378 2.91 -7.70 -2.01
N HIS A 379 1.57 -7.77 -1.94
CA HIS A 379 0.65 -6.63 -1.81
C HIS A 379 0.74 -5.63 -2.98
N TYR A 380 1.08 -6.09 -4.19
CA TYR A 380 1.34 -5.18 -5.32
C TYR A 380 0.41 -5.28 -6.53
N GLY A 381 0.20 -6.48 -7.07
CA GLY A 381 -0.55 -6.73 -8.30
C GLY A 381 -1.95 -7.31 -8.02
N PRO A 382 -2.83 -7.30 -9.03
CA PRO A 382 -4.20 -7.78 -8.88
C PRO A 382 -4.23 -9.26 -8.53
N ASN A 383 -4.98 -9.60 -7.47
CA ASN A 383 -5.33 -10.97 -7.14
C ASN A 383 -6.62 -10.94 -6.30
N PRO A 384 -7.77 -10.61 -6.90
CA PRO A 384 -9.03 -10.48 -6.17
C PRO A 384 -9.44 -11.79 -5.47
N ALA A 385 -9.04 -12.96 -6.00
CA ALA A 385 -9.27 -14.24 -5.37
C ALA A 385 -8.57 -14.37 -4.00
N SER A 386 -7.43 -13.70 -3.81
CA SER A 386 -6.66 -13.75 -2.55
C SER A 386 -7.39 -13.12 -1.37
N GLN A 387 -8.45 -12.32 -1.61
CA GLN A 387 -9.21 -11.67 -0.56
C GLN A 387 -9.97 -12.66 0.30
N ASP A 388 -10.49 -13.74 -0.28
CA ASP A 388 -11.37 -14.72 0.36
C ASP A 388 -10.64 -16.03 0.71
N ASN A 389 -11.30 -16.93 1.46
CA ASN A 389 -10.80 -18.27 1.81
C ASN A 389 -9.45 -18.31 2.55
N ASN A 390 -9.20 -17.32 3.40
CA ASN A 390 -8.00 -17.18 4.22
C ASN A 390 -8.37 -16.53 5.57
N PRO A 391 -7.51 -16.62 6.61
CA PRO A 391 -7.81 -16.09 7.93
C PRO A 391 -7.48 -14.60 8.12
N TRP A 392 -7.12 -13.86 7.07
CA TRP A 392 -6.69 -12.46 7.18
C TRP A 392 -7.84 -11.47 7.36
N GLY A 393 -9.09 -11.89 7.12
CA GLY A 393 -10.28 -11.07 7.37
C GLY A 393 -10.48 -9.87 6.43
N GLN A 394 -9.74 -9.82 5.31
CA GLN A 394 -9.91 -8.82 4.25
C GLN A 394 -10.89 -9.33 3.19
N TRP A 395 -12.02 -9.88 3.62
CA TRP A 395 -12.91 -10.64 2.74
C TRP A 395 -13.80 -9.76 1.88
N THR A 396 -14.13 -10.25 0.68
CA THR A 396 -15.20 -9.70 -0.17
C THR A 396 -16.45 -10.56 -0.13
N ARG A 397 -16.33 -11.82 0.31
CA ARG A 397 -17.39 -12.84 0.26
C ARG A 397 -18.04 -12.93 -1.12
N ALA A 398 -17.29 -12.64 -2.19
CA ALA A 398 -17.83 -12.67 -3.53
C ALA A 398 -18.22 -14.10 -3.90
N ASP A 399 -19.40 -14.29 -4.47
CA ASP A 399 -19.86 -15.56 -5.04
C ASP A 399 -20.48 -15.31 -6.42
N ALA A 400 -21.29 -16.24 -6.91
CA ALA A 400 -21.96 -16.10 -8.21
C ALA A 400 -23.13 -15.11 -8.21
N LYS A 401 -23.59 -14.67 -7.03
CA LYS A 401 -24.80 -13.86 -6.85
C LYS A 401 -24.50 -12.48 -6.31
N GLY A 402 -23.54 -12.35 -5.41
CA GLY A 402 -23.26 -11.11 -4.70
C GLY A 402 -21.82 -10.95 -4.23
N ILE A 403 -21.58 -9.78 -3.62
CA ILE A 403 -20.29 -9.32 -3.13
C ILE A 403 -20.50 -8.34 -1.97
N GLY A 404 -19.50 -8.24 -1.11
CA GLY A 404 -19.42 -7.29 0.01
C GLY A 404 -19.51 -7.99 1.37
N MET A 405 -19.27 -7.23 2.43
CA MET A 405 -19.40 -7.70 3.80
C MET A 405 -20.67 -7.13 4.42
N ASP A 406 -21.61 -7.98 4.88
CA ASP A 406 -22.76 -7.50 5.66
C ASP A 406 -22.30 -7.14 7.07
N ARG A 407 -22.06 -5.85 7.28
CA ARG A 407 -21.61 -5.26 8.55
C ARG A 407 -22.72 -4.52 9.28
N THR A 408 -23.96 -4.69 8.85
CA THR A 408 -25.14 -4.13 9.52
C THR A 408 -25.33 -4.75 10.90
N VAL A 409 -26.06 -4.06 11.77
CA VAL A 409 -26.48 -4.59 13.08
C VAL A 409 -27.62 -5.58 12.93
N TRP A 410 -28.57 -5.29 12.03
CA TRP A 410 -29.77 -6.09 11.83
C TRP A 410 -29.48 -7.56 11.50
N ASN A 411 -28.54 -7.82 10.59
CA ASN A 411 -28.30 -9.16 10.05
C ASN A 411 -26.81 -9.51 9.87
N GLY A 412 -25.93 -8.52 9.94
CA GLY A 412 -24.51 -8.68 9.67
C GLY A 412 -23.64 -8.99 10.88
N THR A 413 -22.39 -8.56 10.77
CA THR A 413 -21.33 -8.70 11.79
C THR A 413 -21.47 -7.70 12.94
N GLY A 414 -22.41 -6.73 12.84
CA GLY A 414 -22.64 -5.70 13.85
C GLY A 414 -21.64 -4.54 13.86
N PHE A 415 -20.67 -4.51 12.95
CA PHE A 415 -19.63 -3.47 12.92
C PHE A 415 -20.19 -2.05 12.76
N ALA A 416 -21.24 -1.84 11.97
CA ALA A 416 -21.90 -0.54 11.84
C ALA A 416 -22.39 0.01 13.19
N GLY A 417 -22.79 -0.87 14.11
CA GLY A 417 -23.23 -0.51 15.46
C GLY A 417 -22.12 -0.04 16.40
N GLN A 418 -20.85 -0.19 16.01
CA GLN A 418 -19.72 0.33 16.79
C GLN A 418 -19.55 1.85 16.66
N TYR A 419 -20.22 2.49 15.70
CA TYR A 419 -20.21 3.94 15.54
C TYR A 419 -21.28 4.62 16.42
N PRO A 420 -21.16 5.93 16.69
CA PRO A 420 -22.24 6.70 17.30
C PRO A 420 -23.55 6.60 16.50
N PRO A 421 -24.73 6.69 17.15
CA PRO A 421 -26.02 6.29 16.56
C PRO A 421 -26.35 6.90 15.21
N GLU A 422 -26.00 8.17 14.97
CA GLU A 422 -26.27 8.84 13.69
C GLU A 422 -25.42 8.28 12.54
N VAL A 423 -24.16 7.94 12.82
CA VAL A 423 -23.26 7.34 11.82
C VAL A 423 -23.63 5.87 11.61
N ALA A 424 -23.93 5.13 12.70
CA ALA A 424 -24.43 3.77 12.61
C ALA A 424 -25.70 3.69 11.73
N ALA A 425 -26.68 4.58 11.95
CA ALA A 425 -27.91 4.62 11.16
C ALA A 425 -27.67 4.92 9.67
N ARG A 426 -26.63 5.70 9.34
CA ARG A 426 -26.21 5.95 7.95
C ARG A 426 -25.71 4.67 7.28
N TYR A 427 -24.93 3.87 7.99
CA TYR A 427 -24.31 2.65 7.46
C TYR A 427 -25.22 1.42 7.53
N GLU A 428 -26.27 1.45 8.35
CA GLU A 428 -27.20 0.34 8.53
C GLU A 428 -28.02 0.00 7.28
N LYS A 429 -28.22 0.96 6.36
CA LYS A 429 -29.09 0.78 5.20
C LYS A 429 -28.36 1.10 3.90
N VAL A 430 -28.66 0.32 2.86
CA VAL A 430 -28.13 0.52 1.50
C VAL A 430 -28.47 1.92 0.97
N GLU A 431 -29.69 2.41 1.21
CA GLU A 431 -30.17 3.69 0.69
C GLU A 431 -29.38 4.88 1.26
N THR A 432 -28.93 4.78 2.50
CA THR A 432 -28.23 5.86 3.21
C THR A 432 -26.71 5.72 3.13
N THR A 433 -26.18 4.51 2.94
CA THR A 433 -24.75 4.25 2.84
C THR A 433 -24.17 4.89 1.58
N PRO A 434 -23.10 5.71 1.65
CA PRO A 434 -22.42 6.23 0.47
C PRO A 434 -21.94 5.10 -0.46
N ASP A 435 -22.08 5.26 -1.78
CA ASP A 435 -21.73 4.20 -2.74
C ASP A 435 -20.26 3.79 -2.61
N ASN A 436 -19.35 4.74 -2.33
CA ASN A 436 -17.91 4.48 -2.12
C ASN A 436 -17.58 3.67 -0.85
N LEU A 437 -18.59 3.30 -0.03
CA LEU A 437 -18.46 2.40 1.12
C LEU A 437 -19.55 1.33 1.13
N LEU A 438 -20.30 1.14 0.03
CA LEU A 438 -21.42 0.21 0.00
C LEU A 438 -20.99 -1.23 0.32
N LEU A 439 -19.96 -1.73 -0.38
CA LEU A 439 -19.48 -3.10 -0.21
C LEU A 439 -18.68 -3.31 1.09
N TRP A 440 -18.31 -2.22 1.75
CA TRP A 440 -17.78 -2.27 3.10
C TRP A 440 -18.86 -2.67 4.11
N PHE A 441 -20.06 -2.11 3.97
CA PHE A 441 -21.12 -2.26 4.97
C PHE A 441 -22.19 -3.28 4.61
N HIS A 442 -22.33 -3.62 3.32
CA HIS A 442 -23.41 -4.46 2.83
C HIS A 442 -22.87 -5.57 1.94
N HIS A 443 -23.39 -6.79 2.12
CA HIS A 443 -23.31 -7.85 1.12
C HIS A 443 -24.55 -7.75 0.22
N VAL A 444 -24.35 -7.45 -1.06
CA VAL A 444 -25.45 -7.14 -2.00
C VAL A 444 -25.34 -7.99 -3.27
N PRO A 445 -26.46 -8.27 -3.96
CA PRO A 445 -26.38 -8.88 -5.28
C PRO A 445 -25.64 -7.96 -6.26
N TYR A 446 -24.95 -8.53 -7.25
CA TYR A 446 -24.27 -7.75 -8.29
C TYR A 446 -25.20 -6.79 -9.05
N THR A 447 -26.50 -7.09 -9.09
CA THR A 447 -27.55 -6.28 -9.72
C THR A 447 -28.09 -5.15 -8.84
N GLN A 448 -27.62 -5.02 -7.59
CA GLN A 448 -27.96 -3.90 -6.71
C GLN A 448 -27.67 -2.58 -7.41
N ARG A 449 -28.65 -1.67 -7.45
CA ARG A 449 -28.47 -0.34 -8.04
C ARG A 449 -27.81 0.60 -7.04
N LEU A 450 -26.80 1.30 -7.52
CA LEU A 450 -26.13 2.41 -6.87
C LEU A 450 -26.95 3.70 -7.01
N LYS A 451 -26.57 4.76 -6.30
CA LYS A 451 -27.21 6.09 -6.43
C LYS A 451 -27.02 6.69 -7.82
N SER A 452 -25.97 6.28 -8.54
CA SER A 452 -25.76 6.60 -9.95
C SER A 452 -26.76 5.94 -10.92
N GLY A 453 -27.56 4.97 -10.46
CA GLY A 453 -28.49 4.17 -11.26
C GLY A 453 -27.87 2.92 -11.89
N LYS A 454 -26.53 2.84 -11.99
CA LYS A 454 -25.81 1.64 -12.44
C LYS A 454 -25.92 0.52 -11.41
N THR A 455 -25.84 -0.74 -11.86
CA THR A 455 -25.67 -1.88 -10.96
C THR A 455 -24.25 -1.88 -10.37
N VAL A 456 -24.04 -2.59 -9.26
CA VAL A 456 -22.69 -2.77 -8.67
C VAL A 456 -21.72 -3.32 -9.72
N ILE A 457 -22.09 -4.39 -10.44
CA ILE A 457 -21.18 -5.00 -11.42
C ILE A 457 -20.91 -4.09 -12.64
N GLN A 458 -21.91 -3.36 -13.14
CA GLN A 458 -21.68 -2.43 -14.24
C GLN A 458 -20.82 -1.24 -13.79
N HIS A 459 -20.97 -0.79 -12.55
CA HIS A 459 -20.07 0.20 -11.97
C HIS A 459 -18.64 -0.32 -11.85
N PHE A 460 -18.46 -1.57 -11.39
CA PHE A 460 -17.14 -2.21 -11.39
C PHE A 460 -16.50 -2.12 -12.78
N TYR A 461 -17.16 -2.61 -13.83
CA TYR A 461 -16.60 -2.54 -15.18
C TYR A 461 -16.31 -1.09 -15.61
N ASP A 462 -17.26 -0.19 -15.45
CA ASP A 462 -17.07 1.21 -15.86
C ASP A 462 -15.89 1.87 -15.12
N ALA A 463 -15.83 1.74 -13.79
CA ALA A 463 -14.79 2.35 -12.97
C ALA A 463 -13.40 1.80 -13.32
N HIS A 464 -13.23 0.49 -13.49
CA HIS A 464 -11.92 -0.07 -13.82
C HIS A 464 -11.42 0.41 -15.19
N TYR A 465 -12.31 0.51 -16.18
CA TYR A 465 -11.97 1.09 -17.48
C TYR A 465 -11.66 2.59 -17.38
N ASP A 466 -12.47 3.37 -16.66
CA ASP A 466 -12.28 4.80 -16.49
C ASP A 466 -10.98 5.11 -15.74
N GLY A 467 -10.68 4.38 -14.67
CA GLY A 467 -9.43 4.50 -13.91
C GLY A 467 -8.20 4.18 -14.75
N ALA A 468 -8.22 3.07 -15.48
CA ALA A 468 -7.12 2.70 -16.37
C ALA A 468 -6.93 3.73 -17.49
N ALA A 469 -8.01 4.30 -18.02
CA ALA A 469 -7.96 5.36 -19.03
C ALA A 469 -7.33 6.65 -18.48
N VAL A 470 -7.65 7.04 -17.24
CA VAL A 470 -7.00 8.19 -16.57
C VAL A 470 -5.49 7.95 -16.43
N ALA A 471 -5.07 6.74 -16.02
CA ALA A 471 -3.66 6.40 -15.90
C ALA A 471 -2.89 6.52 -17.24
N GLN A 472 -3.54 6.24 -18.39
CA GLN A 472 -2.94 6.45 -19.71
C GLN A 472 -2.62 7.92 -20.02
N THR A 473 -3.29 8.87 -19.36
CA THR A 473 -3.06 10.29 -19.59
C THR A 473 -1.76 10.79 -18.94
N PHE A 474 -1.32 10.13 -17.86
CA PHE A 474 -0.20 10.60 -17.04
C PHE A 474 1.13 10.65 -17.81
N PRO A 475 1.55 9.63 -18.58
CA PRO A 475 2.77 9.72 -19.39
C PRO A 475 2.75 10.89 -20.35
N LYS A 476 1.63 11.12 -21.06
CA LYS A 476 1.50 12.20 -22.05
C LYS A 476 1.55 13.58 -21.40
N LYS A 477 0.84 13.76 -20.27
CA LYS A 477 0.90 14.99 -19.46
C LYS A 477 2.35 15.27 -19.05
N TRP A 478 3.05 14.27 -18.51
CA TRP A 478 4.45 14.41 -18.08
C TRP A 478 5.45 14.60 -19.25
N GLU A 479 5.27 13.91 -20.37
CA GLU A 479 6.08 14.08 -21.60
C GLU A 479 6.08 15.55 -22.06
N SER A 480 4.96 16.26 -21.90
CA SER A 480 4.82 17.67 -22.27
C SER A 480 5.70 18.64 -21.46
N LEU A 481 6.26 18.19 -20.34
CA LEU A 481 7.14 18.97 -19.46
C LEU A 481 8.63 18.89 -19.86
N ARG A 482 8.97 18.15 -20.91
CA ARG A 482 10.35 18.02 -21.39
C ARG A 482 10.97 19.40 -21.62
N GLY A 483 12.17 19.62 -21.08
CA GLY A 483 12.88 20.89 -21.17
C GLY A 483 12.43 21.99 -20.21
N LYS A 484 11.47 21.72 -19.30
CA LYS A 484 10.99 22.67 -18.28
C LYS A 484 11.39 22.29 -16.84
N MET A 485 12.11 21.19 -16.68
CA MET A 485 12.61 20.65 -15.43
C MET A 485 13.88 19.84 -15.68
N ASP A 486 14.51 19.34 -14.62
CA ASP A 486 15.70 18.49 -14.71
C ASP A 486 15.44 17.23 -15.57
N ASP A 487 16.33 16.98 -16.53
CA ASP A 487 16.16 15.90 -17.53
C ASP A 487 16.19 14.51 -16.88
N ARG A 488 16.99 14.32 -15.82
CA ARG A 488 17.08 13.05 -15.11
C ARG A 488 15.79 12.78 -14.33
N GLN A 489 15.31 13.74 -13.56
CA GLN A 489 14.02 13.65 -12.85
C GLN A 489 12.87 13.40 -13.83
N HIS A 490 12.86 14.12 -14.96
CA HIS A 490 11.87 13.94 -16.02
C HIS A 490 11.87 12.51 -16.55
N ALA A 491 13.03 12.00 -16.98
CA ALA A 491 13.15 10.68 -17.57
C ALA A 491 12.81 9.55 -16.59
N GLU A 492 13.31 9.63 -15.35
CA GLU A 492 13.06 8.61 -14.32
C GLU A 492 11.58 8.57 -13.92
N GLN A 493 10.92 9.72 -13.76
CA GLN A 493 9.50 9.76 -13.44
C GLN A 493 8.64 9.35 -14.63
N LEU A 494 9.01 9.73 -15.86
CA LEU A 494 8.29 9.31 -17.07
C LEU A 494 8.27 7.78 -17.19
N SER A 495 9.42 7.12 -16.99
CA SER A 495 9.50 5.66 -17.05
C SER A 495 8.55 4.98 -16.08
N ARG A 496 8.36 5.54 -14.87
CA ARG A 496 7.41 5.02 -13.87
C ARG A 496 5.97 5.23 -14.28
N LEU A 497 5.63 6.40 -14.82
CA LEU A 497 4.28 6.69 -15.28
C LEU A 497 3.88 5.82 -16.48
N VAL A 498 4.82 5.55 -17.40
CA VAL A 498 4.60 4.62 -18.52
C VAL A 498 4.34 3.21 -17.99
N TYR A 499 5.14 2.77 -17.01
CA TYR A 499 4.94 1.50 -16.35
C TYR A 499 3.56 1.42 -15.64
N GLN A 500 3.19 2.44 -14.87
CA GLN A 500 1.87 2.53 -14.21
C GLN A 500 0.73 2.47 -15.22
N ALA A 501 0.83 3.19 -16.35
CA ALA A 501 -0.17 3.13 -17.40
C ALA A 501 -0.34 1.71 -17.95
N GLY A 502 0.77 1.00 -18.22
CA GLY A 502 0.72 -0.40 -18.61
C GLY A 502 0.10 -1.33 -17.56
N HIS A 503 0.52 -1.18 -16.30
CA HIS A 503 0.05 -2.02 -15.20
C HIS A 503 -1.40 -1.75 -14.79
N ALA A 504 -1.92 -0.53 -15.00
CA ALA A 504 -3.32 -0.21 -14.79
C ALA A 504 -4.26 -1.01 -15.74
N LEU A 505 -3.79 -1.39 -16.93
CA LEU A 505 -4.53 -2.28 -17.83
C LEU A 505 -4.57 -3.71 -17.28
N VAL A 506 -3.45 -4.20 -16.72
CA VAL A 506 -3.40 -5.51 -16.04
C VAL A 506 -4.41 -5.55 -14.91
N TRP A 507 -4.39 -4.55 -14.03
CA TRP A 507 -5.35 -4.39 -12.94
C TRP A 507 -6.80 -4.41 -13.41
N ARG A 508 -7.12 -3.59 -14.43
CA ARG A 508 -8.47 -3.52 -15.02
C ARG A 508 -8.92 -4.88 -15.53
N ASP A 509 -8.11 -5.52 -16.37
CA ASP A 509 -8.48 -6.78 -17.03
C ASP A 509 -8.66 -7.88 -16.00
N SER A 510 -7.68 -8.07 -15.09
CA SER A 510 -7.75 -9.11 -14.07
C SER A 510 -9.00 -9.02 -13.20
N ILE A 511 -9.37 -7.82 -12.77
CA ILE A 511 -10.53 -7.66 -11.88
C ILE A 511 -11.85 -7.78 -12.65
N CYS A 512 -11.94 -7.17 -13.84
CA CYS A 512 -13.13 -7.30 -14.67
C CYS A 512 -13.38 -8.75 -15.07
N ASP A 513 -12.35 -9.46 -15.53
CA ASP A 513 -12.45 -10.85 -15.95
C ASP A 513 -12.75 -11.77 -14.76
N PHE A 514 -12.16 -11.53 -13.57
CA PHE A 514 -12.47 -12.28 -12.36
C PHE A 514 -13.96 -12.16 -11.97
N TYR A 515 -14.49 -10.95 -11.84
CA TYR A 515 -15.89 -10.75 -11.44
C TYR A 515 -16.89 -11.04 -12.56
N HIS A 516 -16.50 -10.91 -13.82
CA HIS A 516 -17.29 -11.41 -14.94
C HIS A 516 -17.41 -12.93 -14.89
N ASN A 517 -16.29 -13.64 -14.72
CA ASN A 517 -16.29 -15.10 -14.56
C ASN A 517 -17.08 -15.55 -13.32
N LYS A 518 -17.04 -14.79 -12.23
CA LYS A 518 -17.79 -15.10 -11.01
C LYS A 518 -19.30 -14.86 -11.17
N SER A 519 -19.69 -13.68 -11.64
CA SER A 519 -21.10 -13.25 -11.71
C SER A 519 -21.85 -13.76 -12.94
N SER A 520 -21.14 -14.07 -14.04
CA SER A 520 -21.71 -14.34 -15.36
C SER A 520 -22.59 -13.20 -15.91
N ILE A 521 -22.42 -11.96 -15.42
CA ILE A 521 -23.17 -10.79 -15.90
C ILE A 521 -22.30 -10.05 -16.92
N PRO A 522 -22.73 -9.95 -18.20
CA PRO A 522 -21.95 -9.29 -19.23
C PRO A 522 -21.83 -7.79 -18.97
N ASP A 523 -20.71 -7.20 -19.38
CA ASP A 523 -20.55 -5.74 -19.47
C ASP A 523 -21.53 -5.18 -20.51
N GLU A 524 -22.36 -4.21 -20.12
CA GLU A 524 -23.35 -3.57 -21.00
C GLU A 524 -22.71 -2.92 -22.24
N ARG A 525 -21.42 -2.58 -22.17
CA ARG A 525 -20.65 -2.02 -23.30
C ARG A 525 -19.84 -3.06 -24.08
N ASN A 526 -19.92 -4.34 -23.71
CA ASN A 526 -19.23 -5.46 -24.35
C ASN A 526 -17.70 -5.24 -24.49
N ARG A 527 -17.05 -4.74 -23.42
CA ARG A 527 -15.58 -4.53 -23.40
C ARG A 527 -14.84 -5.68 -22.72
N VAL A 528 -15.34 -6.16 -21.59
CA VAL A 528 -14.71 -7.25 -20.80
C VAL A 528 -14.59 -8.52 -21.66
N GLY A 529 -13.39 -9.09 -21.72
CA GLY A 529 -13.07 -10.22 -22.61
C GLY A 529 -13.12 -9.93 -24.12
N ASN A 530 -13.28 -8.66 -24.54
CA ASN A 530 -13.46 -8.27 -25.95
C ASN A 530 -12.38 -7.25 -26.36
N TYR A 531 -11.14 -7.71 -26.47
CA TYR A 531 -9.98 -6.85 -26.75
C TYR A 531 -9.69 -6.76 -28.26
N ARG A 532 -10.27 -5.76 -28.93
CA ARG A 532 -10.27 -5.62 -30.40
C ARG A 532 -8.88 -5.67 -31.07
N TYR A 533 -7.86 -5.17 -30.39
CA TYR A 533 -6.53 -4.97 -30.98
C TYR A 533 -5.50 -6.01 -30.53
N ARG A 534 -5.90 -6.97 -29.68
CA ARG A 534 -5.01 -7.99 -29.13
C ARG A 534 -4.89 -9.19 -30.04
N ILE A 535 -3.69 -9.76 -30.03
CA ILE A 535 -3.37 -11.05 -30.60
C ILE A 535 -2.72 -11.85 -29.47
N GLU A 536 -3.41 -12.87 -28.99
CA GLU A 536 -2.93 -13.75 -27.92
C GLU A 536 -1.69 -14.52 -28.36
N ALA A 537 -0.66 -14.58 -27.52
CA ALA A 537 0.61 -15.20 -27.91
C ALA A 537 0.45 -16.71 -28.13
N GLU A 538 -0.40 -17.38 -27.36
CA GLU A 538 -0.70 -18.81 -27.51
C GLU A 538 -1.46 -19.16 -28.79
N HIS A 539 -2.05 -18.16 -29.46
CA HIS A 539 -2.68 -18.31 -30.78
C HIS A 539 -1.73 -18.02 -31.94
N MET A 540 -0.49 -17.59 -31.66
CA MET A 540 0.55 -17.39 -32.67
C MET A 540 1.24 -18.70 -33.04
N SER A 541 2.06 -18.66 -34.09
CA SER A 541 3.00 -19.75 -34.39
C SER A 541 4.13 -19.73 -33.35
N LEU A 542 4.33 -20.86 -32.67
CA LEU A 542 5.31 -21.04 -31.61
C LEU A 542 6.47 -21.92 -32.09
N ASP A 543 7.69 -21.41 -32.00
CA ASP A 543 8.94 -22.16 -32.17
C ASP A 543 9.81 -21.95 -30.92
N GLY A 544 10.19 -23.02 -30.22
CA GLY A 544 10.87 -22.90 -28.93
C GLY A 544 10.05 -22.27 -27.79
N TYR A 545 8.77 -21.96 -28.03
CA TYR A 545 7.77 -21.55 -27.02
C TYR A 545 6.71 -22.64 -26.83
N ARG A 546 6.05 -22.65 -25.68
CA ARG A 546 4.86 -23.46 -25.39
C ARG A 546 3.83 -22.69 -24.56
N PRO A 547 2.53 -23.00 -24.68
CA PRO A 547 1.52 -22.44 -23.80
C PRO A 547 1.78 -22.77 -22.32
N TYR A 548 1.40 -21.85 -21.45
CA TYR A 548 1.54 -21.92 -20.00
C TYR A 548 0.25 -21.42 -19.34
N ALA A 549 -0.33 -22.24 -18.47
CA ALA A 549 -1.51 -21.85 -17.70
C ALA A 549 -1.11 -20.94 -16.54
N VAL A 550 -1.48 -19.66 -16.64
CA VAL A 550 -1.14 -18.65 -15.64
C VAL A 550 -2.00 -18.85 -14.39
N ARG A 551 -1.42 -18.60 -13.21
CA ARG A 551 -2.10 -18.69 -11.92
C ARG A 551 -1.75 -17.48 -11.06
N PRO A 552 -2.75 -16.69 -10.61
CA PRO A 552 -4.19 -16.87 -10.85
C PRO A 552 -4.57 -16.60 -12.33
N PHE A 553 -5.66 -17.20 -12.82
CA PHE A 553 -5.94 -17.28 -14.27
C PHE A 553 -6.21 -15.89 -14.86
N GLU A 554 -6.81 -15.00 -14.08
CA GLU A 554 -7.12 -13.63 -14.43
C GLU A 554 -5.88 -12.75 -14.61
N SER A 555 -4.68 -13.24 -14.28
CA SER A 555 -3.41 -12.54 -14.53
C SER A 555 -2.92 -12.65 -15.98
N ALA A 556 -3.66 -13.31 -16.86
CA ALA A 556 -3.35 -13.43 -18.29
C ALA A 556 -4.61 -13.25 -19.14
N SER A 557 -4.46 -12.62 -20.30
CA SER A 557 -5.53 -12.59 -21.30
C SER A 557 -5.81 -14.03 -21.75
N GLY A 558 -7.07 -14.45 -21.81
CA GLY A 558 -7.40 -15.84 -22.17
C GLY A 558 -6.91 -16.91 -21.19
N ALA A 559 -6.43 -16.54 -19.99
CA ALA A 559 -5.87 -17.42 -18.96
C ALA A 559 -4.55 -18.15 -19.33
N LEU A 560 -3.96 -17.85 -20.48
CA LEU A 560 -2.75 -18.49 -20.97
C LEU A 560 -1.69 -17.44 -21.28
N ALA A 561 -0.44 -17.83 -21.13
CA ALA A 561 0.71 -17.13 -21.68
C ALA A 561 1.54 -18.13 -22.48
N VAL A 562 2.66 -17.70 -23.07
CA VAL A 562 3.68 -18.59 -23.63
C VAL A 562 5.00 -18.43 -22.90
N VAL A 563 5.70 -19.55 -22.67
CA VAL A 563 7.03 -19.59 -22.04
C VAL A 563 7.99 -20.39 -22.92
N THR A 564 9.28 -20.09 -22.86
CA THR A 564 10.28 -20.87 -23.62
C THR A 564 10.29 -22.32 -23.16
N THR A 565 10.55 -23.25 -24.08
CA THR A 565 10.60 -24.69 -23.80
C THR A 565 11.87 -25.11 -23.05
N SER A 566 12.88 -24.25 -23.05
CA SER A 566 14.17 -24.40 -22.39
C SER A 566 14.63 -23.05 -21.85
N ASN A 567 15.50 -23.08 -20.83
CA ASN A 567 16.13 -21.89 -20.25
C ASN A 567 17.46 -21.51 -20.93
N SER A 568 17.85 -22.22 -22.00
CA SER A 568 19.13 -22.00 -22.72
C SER A 568 18.98 -21.69 -24.20
N THR A 569 17.78 -21.87 -24.77
CA THR A 569 17.52 -21.62 -26.19
C THR A 569 16.48 -20.54 -26.35
N LYS A 570 16.67 -19.70 -27.37
CA LYS A 570 15.69 -18.67 -27.72
C LYS A 570 14.37 -19.32 -28.18
N GLY A 571 13.26 -18.66 -27.88
CA GLY A 571 11.95 -18.95 -28.46
C GLY A 571 11.53 -17.84 -29.42
N ILE A 572 10.65 -18.18 -30.35
CA ILE A 572 10.05 -17.27 -31.33
C ILE A 572 8.53 -17.46 -31.31
N VAL A 573 7.80 -16.35 -31.14
CA VAL A 573 6.36 -16.30 -31.46
C VAL A 573 6.14 -15.43 -32.69
N SER A 574 5.27 -15.85 -33.61
CA SER A 574 5.02 -15.09 -34.83
C SER A 574 3.61 -15.22 -35.40
N THR A 575 3.15 -14.16 -36.06
CA THR A 575 1.83 -14.11 -36.71
C THR A 575 1.85 -13.20 -37.94
N ILE A 576 0.95 -13.44 -38.88
CA ILE A 576 0.78 -12.61 -40.08
C ILE A 576 -0.31 -11.56 -39.80
N LEU A 577 0.03 -10.28 -39.95
CA LEU A 577 -0.88 -9.14 -39.77
C LEU A 577 -1.78 -8.94 -41.01
N GLY A 578 -2.46 -10.00 -41.45
CA GLY A 578 -3.25 -10.01 -42.69
C GLY A 578 -4.55 -9.21 -42.62
N HIS A 579 -5.09 -9.00 -41.42
CA HIS A 579 -6.33 -8.26 -41.17
C HIS A 579 -6.10 -6.79 -40.77
N ILE A 580 -4.85 -6.42 -40.47
CA ILE A 580 -4.46 -5.06 -40.10
C ILE A 580 -4.14 -4.28 -41.37
N GLN A 581 -4.67 -3.06 -41.49
CA GLN A 581 -4.40 -2.20 -42.65
C GLN A 581 -3.00 -1.59 -42.56
N SER A 582 -2.43 -1.21 -43.70
CA SER A 582 -1.17 -0.47 -43.68
C SER A 582 -1.35 0.91 -43.05
N GLY A 583 -0.46 1.32 -42.15
CA GLY A 583 -0.55 2.58 -41.42
C GLY A 583 0.46 2.69 -40.27
N ARG A 584 0.33 3.74 -39.46
CA ARG A 584 1.13 3.91 -38.23
C ARG A 584 0.34 3.46 -37.01
N TYR A 585 0.98 2.68 -36.16
CA TYR A 585 0.38 2.02 -35.00
C TYR A 585 1.30 2.12 -33.78
N ASP A 586 0.70 2.10 -32.59
CA ASP A 586 1.41 1.80 -31.36
C ASP A 586 1.38 0.27 -31.17
N VAL A 587 2.56 -0.36 -31.16
CA VAL A 587 2.69 -1.82 -30.99
C VAL A 587 3.12 -2.11 -29.56
N ALA A 588 2.25 -2.74 -28.80
CA ALA A 588 2.49 -3.07 -27.40
C ALA A 588 2.67 -4.58 -27.19
N VAL A 589 3.51 -4.94 -26.23
CA VAL A 589 3.72 -6.34 -25.82
C VAL A 589 3.50 -6.42 -24.31
N ASN A 590 2.59 -7.29 -23.91
CA ASN A 590 2.41 -7.68 -22.52
C ASN A 590 3.24 -8.94 -22.26
N TYR A 591 4.07 -8.88 -21.21
CA TYR A 591 5.02 -9.93 -20.83
C TYR A 591 5.13 -9.99 -19.31
N TYR A 592 5.86 -10.96 -18.77
CA TYR A 592 6.10 -11.04 -17.33
C TYR A 592 7.60 -10.89 -17.03
N ASP A 593 7.89 -10.02 -16.07
CA ASP A 593 9.23 -9.75 -15.55
C ASP A 593 9.35 -10.37 -14.15
N GLN A 594 10.00 -11.52 -14.10
CA GLN A 594 10.17 -12.29 -12.86
C GLN A 594 11.53 -11.98 -12.24
N ALA A 595 11.57 -11.78 -10.92
CA ALA A 595 12.79 -11.48 -10.17
C ALA A 595 13.71 -12.71 -9.95
N VAL A 596 13.84 -13.58 -10.95
CA VAL A 596 14.64 -14.83 -10.97
C VAL A 596 15.50 -14.98 -12.22
N GLY A 597 15.52 -13.96 -13.07
CA GLY A 597 16.27 -13.88 -14.32
C GLY A 597 16.21 -12.47 -14.87
N ARG A 598 16.85 -12.24 -16.02
CA ARG A 598 16.73 -11.00 -16.76
C ARG A 598 16.64 -11.24 -18.26
N SER A 599 15.59 -11.95 -18.65
CA SER A 599 15.26 -12.34 -20.00
C SER A 599 15.20 -11.12 -20.92
N THR A 600 15.48 -11.34 -22.20
CA THR A 600 15.48 -10.27 -23.21
C THR A 600 14.58 -10.64 -24.36
N TRP A 601 13.94 -9.63 -24.95
CA TRP A 601 13.06 -9.82 -26.10
C TRP A 601 13.38 -8.82 -27.20
N GLU A 602 13.14 -9.24 -28.43
CA GLU A 602 13.28 -8.44 -29.64
C GLU A 602 12.00 -8.55 -30.48
N LEU A 603 11.38 -7.44 -30.85
CA LEU A 603 10.18 -7.37 -31.69
C LEU A 603 10.56 -6.98 -33.12
N PHE A 604 10.06 -7.73 -34.09
CA PHE A 604 10.27 -7.52 -35.53
C PHE A 604 8.95 -7.44 -36.30
N LEU A 605 8.98 -6.67 -37.39
CA LEU A 605 7.99 -6.69 -38.48
C LEU A 605 8.72 -7.03 -39.78
N GLY A 606 8.51 -8.25 -40.28
CA GLY A 606 9.37 -8.86 -41.30
C GLY A 606 10.82 -8.97 -40.80
N ASP A 607 11.76 -8.40 -41.54
CA ASP A 607 13.18 -8.34 -41.18
C ASP A 607 13.54 -7.07 -40.38
N ARG A 608 12.60 -6.14 -40.20
CA ARG A 608 12.85 -4.88 -39.51
C ARG A 608 12.68 -5.04 -38.00
N LEU A 609 13.73 -4.75 -37.25
CA LEU A 609 13.68 -4.62 -35.80
C LEU A 609 12.86 -3.38 -35.41
N VAL A 610 11.80 -3.58 -34.64
CA VAL A 610 10.99 -2.51 -34.05
C VAL A 610 11.62 -2.04 -32.74
N GLY A 611 12.09 -2.97 -31.91
CA GLY A 611 12.78 -2.65 -30.67
C GLY A 611 13.17 -3.88 -29.85
N SER A 612 13.95 -3.65 -28.79
CA SER A 612 14.37 -4.68 -27.85
C SER A 612 14.21 -4.19 -26.41
N TRP A 613 14.00 -5.13 -25.48
CA TRP A 613 13.86 -4.83 -24.06
C TRP A 613 14.31 -5.99 -23.18
N ARG A 614 14.36 -5.74 -21.87
CA ARG A 614 14.85 -6.66 -20.84
C ARG A 614 13.89 -6.67 -19.64
N GLY A 615 13.75 -7.82 -18.99
CA GLY A 615 13.13 -7.96 -17.68
C GLY A 615 14.16 -7.56 -16.63
N ASP A 616 14.08 -6.31 -16.17
CA ASP A 616 15.00 -5.73 -15.18
C ASP A 616 14.33 -4.68 -14.29
N MET A 617 12.99 -4.75 -14.17
CA MET A 617 12.21 -3.76 -13.45
C MET A 617 12.54 -3.72 -11.96
N GLU A 618 13.00 -4.81 -11.35
CA GLU A 618 13.40 -4.85 -9.93
C GLU A 618 14.61 -3.95 -9.63
N TYR A 619 15.39 -3.56 -10.64
CA TYR A 619 16.49 -2.59 -10.49
C TYR A 619 16.08 -1.15 -10.79
N ARG A 620 14.93 -0.93 -11.41
CA ARG A 620 14.46 0.39 -11.85
C ARG A 620 13.30 0.93 -11.02
N ILE A 621 12.46 0.03 -10.51
CA ILE A 621 11.22 0.31 -9.81
C ILE A 621 11.26 -0.44 -8.48
N GLY A 622 11.17 0.30 -7.37
CA GLY A 622 10.99 -0.32 -6.07
C GLY A 622 9.59 -0.89 -5.96
N LYS A 623 9.43 -2.20 -6.14
CA LYS A 623 8.21 -2.95 -5.83
C LYS A 623 8.59 -4.30 -5.25
N ALA A 624 7.64 -4.97 -4.60
CA ALA A 624 7.85 -6.33 -4.12
C ALA A 624 8.25 -7.24 -5.31
N PRO A 625 9.37 -7.98 -5.20
CA PRO A 625 9.76 -8.93 -6.21
C PRO A 625 8.84 -10.15 -6.16
N THR A 626 8.57 -10.75 -7.32
CA THR A 626 7.86 -12.03 -7.44
C THR A 626 8.64 -12.96 -8.34
N PHE A 627 8.54 -14.25 -8.06
CA PHE A 627 9.07 -15.34 -8.89
C PHE A 627 7.96 -16.04 -9.69
N TYR A 628 6.71 -15.60 -9.56
CA TYR A 628 5.56 -16.15 -10.26
C TYR A 628 5.27 -15.37 -11.55
N ILE A 629 4.67 -16.04 -12.52
CA ILE A 629 3.99 -15.44 -13.67
C ILE A 629 2.58 -15.11 -13.21
N ASP A 630 2.34 -13.85 -12.83
CA ASP A 630 1.14 -13.36 -12.15
C ASP A 630 0.96 -11.85 -12.38
N GLY A 631 -0.10 -11.27 -11.82
CA GLY A 631 -0.36 -9.84 -11.90
C GLY A 631 0.74 -8.95 -11.30
N GLN A 632 1.64 -9.46 -10.46
CA GLN A 632 2.74 -8.66 -9.88
C GLN A 632 3.94 -8.55 -10.83
N SER A 633 4.18 -9.60 -11.62
CA SER A 633 5.24 -9.65 -12.64
C SER A 633 4.77 -9.15 -14.01
N ALA A 634 3.46 -9.03 -14.25
CA ALA A 634 2.94 -8.54 -15.52
C ALA A 634 3.41 -7.09 -15.81
N VAL A 635 3.97 -6.91 -17.01
CA VAL A 635 4.49 -5.64 -17.50
C VAL A 635 4.05 -5.44 -18.95
N ARG A 636 3.91 -4.17 -19.34
CA ARG A 636 3.67 -3.79 -20.74
C ARG A 636 4.78 -2.89 -21.24
N ILE A 637 5.29 -3.19 -22.43
CA ILE A 637 6.10 -2.27 -23.22
C ILE A 637 5.30 -1.80 -24.43
N THR A 638 5.53 -0.57 -24.90
CA THR A 638 4.85 -0.02 -26.08
C THR A 638 5.82 0.74 -26.96
N PHE A 639 5.90 0.34 -28.23
CA PHE A 639 6.64 1.00 -29.28
C PHE A 639 5.70 1.92 -30.04
N LYS A 640 5.89 3.23 -29.93
CA LYS A 640 4.97 4.23 -30.50
C LYS A 640 5.24 4.48 -31.98
N GLY A 641 4.18 4.70 -32.76
CA GLY A 641 4.27 5.22 -34.13
C GLY A 641 5.05 4.34 -35.12
N VAL A 642 4.89 3.02 -34.99
CA VAL A 642 5.50 1.97 -35.81
C VAL A 642 4.73 1.87 -37.14
N ASP A 643 5.44 1.93 -38.27
CA ASP A 643 4.86 1.63 -39.57
C ASP A 643 4.52 0.14 -39.66
N VAL A 644 3.27 -0.21 -39.95
CA VAL A 644 2.82 -1.59 -40.17
C VAL A 644 2.29 -1.68 -41.59
N SER A 645 2.71 -2.69 -42.34
CA SER A 645 2.12 -3.02 -43.64
C SER A 645 1.18 -4.22 -43.52
N LYS A 646 0.06 -4.18 -44.24
CA LYS A 646 -0.85 -5.32 -44.32
C LYS A 646 -0.08 -6.55 -44.82
N GLY A 647 -0.15 -7.63 -44.04
CA GLY A 647 0.57 -8.88 -44.33
C GLY A 647 1.99 -8.95 -43.76
N ASP A 648 2.46 -7.94 -43.02
CA ASP A 648 3.71 -8.04 -42.27
C ASP A 648 3.69 -9.25 -41.34
N VAL A 649 4.84 -9.91 -41.20
CA VAL A 649 5.05 -10.96 -40.20
C VAL A 649 5.53 -10.29 -38.91
N LEU A 650 4.67 -10.25 -37.90
CA LEU A 650 5.07 -9.87 -36.55
C LEU A 650 5.79 -11.04 -35.91
N ARG A 651 6.98 -10.79 -35.35
CA ARG A 651 7.80 -11.81 -34.71
C ARG A 651 8.42 -11.28 -33.43
N ILE A 652 8.28 -11.99 -32.32
CA ILE A 652 8.99 -11.71 -31.07
C ILE A 652 9.96 -12.85 -30.80
N VAL A 653 11.23 -12.51 -30.55
CA VAL A 653 12.27 -13.46 -30.15
C VAL A 653 12.56 -13.24 -28.67
N GLY A 654 12.25 -14.23 -27.84
CA GLY A 654 12.59 -14.21 -26.41
C GLY A 654 13.83 -15.05 -26.12
N THR A 655 14.73 -14.49 -25.34
CA THR A 655 15.92 -15.19 -24.82
C THR A 655 15.75 -15.32 -23.30
N PRO A 656 15.60 -16.55 -22.78
CA PRO A 656 15.47 -16.78 -21.35
C PRO A 656 16.79 -16.50 -20.62
N ASP A 657 16.70 -16.22 -19.33
CA ASP A 657 17.87 -16.01 -18.47
C ASP A 657 17.66 -16.66 -17.10
N GLY A 658 18.56 -17.54 -16.70
CA GLY A 658 18.45 -18.26 -15.43
C GLY A 658 17.17 -19.11 -15.33
N GLN A 659 16.28 -18.74 -14.40
CA GLN A 659 15.00 -19.41 -14.18
C GLN A 659 13.81 -18.71 -14.86
N GLU A 660 14.04 -17.55 -15.46
CA GLU A 660 12.98 -16.81 -16.14
C GLU A 660 12.85 -17.30 -17.60
N PRO A 661 11.70 -17.86 -18.00
CA PRO A 661 11.51 -18.50 -19.29
C PRO A 661 10.96 -17.54 -20.36
N ALA A 662 11.43 -16.29 -20.35
CA ALA A 662 11.03 -15.20 -21.25
C ALA A 662 9.52 -15.16 -21.59
N PRO A 663 8.61 -15.10 -20.59
CA PRO A 663 7.17 -15.27 -20.80
C PRO A 663 6.50 -14.10 -21.52
N ILE A 664 5.54 -14.38 -22.42
CA ILE A 664 4.76 -13.39 -23.18
C ILE A 664 3.27 -13.72 -23.05
N ASP A 665 2.43 -12.71 -22.81
CA ASP A 665 0.96 -12.84 -22.73
C ASP A 665 0.34 -12.58 -24.11
N TYR A 666 0.39 -11.33 -24.59
CA TYR A 666 -0.19 -10.94 -25.87
C TYR A 666 0.54 -9.76 -26.51
N VAL A 667 0.17 -9.49 -27.76
CA VAL A 667 0.59 -8.31 -28.52
C VAL A 667 -0.61 -7.49 -28.94
N SER A 668 -0.54 -6.17 -28.80
CA SER A 668 -1.58 -5.25 -29.26
C SER A 668 -1.05 -4.36 -30.38
N VAL A 669 -1.83 -4.23 -31.46
CA VAL A 669 -1.53 -3.33 -32.58
C VAL A 669 -2.59 -2.24 -32.61
N LEU A 670 -2.31 -1.13 -31.93
CA LEU A 670 -3.25 -0.07 -31.60
C LEU A 670 -3.14 1.09 -32.59
N PRO A 671 -4.24 1.69 -33.07
CA PRO A 671 -4.16 2.99 -33.74
C PRO A 671 -3.48 4.02 -32.81
N GLU A 672 -2.68 4.95 -33.37
CA GLU A 672 -1.94 5.93 -32.56
C GLU A 672 -2.88 6.67 -31.58
N GLY A 673 -2.50 6.68 -30.30
CA GLY A 673 -3.26 7.35 -29.25
C GLY A 673 -4.51 6.61 -28.74
N VAL A 674 -4.75 5.38 -29.20
CA VAL A 674 -5.79 4.50 -28.66
C VAL A 674 -5.19 3.64 -27.56
N ALA A 675 -5.82 3.63 -26.39
CA ALA A 675 -5.52 2.67 -25.34
C ALA A 675 -6.30 1.36 -25.57
N ASP A 676 -5.68 0.25 -25.17
CA ASP A 676 -6.21 -1.11 -25.27
C ASP A 676 -7.51 -1.31 -24.49
#